data_AF-A0A432ICW8-F1
#
_entry.id   AF-A0A432ICW8-F1
#
_cell.length_a   1.000
_cell.length_b   1.000
_cell.length_c   1.000
_cell.angle_alpha   90.00
_cell.angle_beta   90.00
_cell.angle_gamma   90.00
#
_symmetry.space_group_name_H-M   'P 1'
#
loop_
_entity.id
_entity.type
_entity.pdbx_description
1 polymer ?
#
loop_
_entity_poly.entity_id
_entity_poly.type
_entity_poly.pdbx_seq_one_letter_code
_entity_poly.pdbx_strand_id
1 'polypeptide(L)'
;MLAIFDGQPFESGKTCTEVWIDGVRYENRAADPRDIRGIWQAVVSTDAEPMNIGFTFTGSEKSPRLAVNYEEQTLTPSRIHYEGNEIGITFSGGPFGDTGFARFGGTLGTDGKIRGSVTSAAFPEYSFVATRTGDATEDPKPESDDDTVADASEDDSEGRVGRRGAGGGRRDAARRGQGRWSGAGGGNRPSRRGNKIDASKFEGSIDKKLAMPLGAYGTKDGPFSPAAVLVTDATIWTCGPDGIVENADLLVIGGKVVEVGQNLTATKGAHIIDGSGLHVTPGLIDPHSHTAIRGGVNEGTQAVTAEVRIGDSVDCEDINIYRQLAGGVTAAQLLHGSANPIGGQSALVKWRWGSSSEEMKIKNAPKMIKFALGENVKQSNWGNEATGRYPQTRMGVEQLIRDSFHAAREYRDTWRAWENSDRSTMLPPRRDLELDTLVEILEGERLVHCHSYRQDEILMLMRVAEDFGFRIGTFQHILEGYKVAPEMARHGAAGSTFSDWWAYKFEVYDAIPYNGALMRRAGVNVSFNSDSNELARRLNLEAAKAVKYGGVPPEEALKFVTINPAYQLRLDDRIGSLEQGKDGDFVIWSGDPLSGYTICMQTWIDGNRYFDREQDMAMRARDKQRREHLISIVLESQMGAGKPEKAAAEGEEGSR
;
A
#
# COMPACT_ATOMS: atom_id res chain seq x y z
N MET A 1 18.06 15.80 -4.81
CA MET A 1 18.15 15.27 -3.43
C MET A 1 19.56 14.77 -3.22
N LEU A 2 20.20 15.09 -2.09
CA LEU A 2 21.56 14.67 -1.73
C LEU A 2 21.52 14.03 -0.34
N ALA A 3 22.15 12.89 -0.13
CA ALA A 3 22.31 12.28 1.18
C ALA A 3 23.78 12.27 1.57
N ILE A 4 24.09 12.74 2.77
CA ILE A 4 25.43 12.79 3.35
C ILE A 4 25.50 11.71 4.42
N PHE A 5 26.60 10.97 4.45
CA PHE A 5 26.89 9.93 5.43
C PHE A 5 28.18 10.28 6.19
N ASP A 6 28.30 9.83 7.44
CA ASP A 6 29.50 9.94 8.28
C ASP A 6 30.60 8.90 7.94
N GLY A 7 30.52 8.31 6.75
CA GLY A 7 31.42 7.30 6.23
C GLY A 7 30.98 6.80 4.86
N GLN A 8 31.56 5.69 4.41
CA GLN A 8 31.13 5.08 3.16
C GLN A 8 29.70 4.51 3.32
N PRO A 9 28.79 4.78 2.38
CA PRO A 9 27.49 4.12 2.35
C PRO A 9 27.66 2.59 2.42
N PHE A 10 26.80 1.94 3.22
CA PHE A 10 26.76 0.49 3.46
C PHE A 10 27.87 -0.11 4.33
N GLU A 11 28.78 0.71 4.86
CA GLU A 11 29.72 0.29 5.90
C GLU A 11 29.01 0.18 7.28
N SER A 12 29.37 -0.82 8.07
CA SER A 12 28.72 -1.08 9.36
C SER A 12 28.90 0.10 10.32
N GLY A 13 27.80 0.52 10.96
CA GLY A 13 27.80 1.61 11.94
C GLY A 13 27.85 3.01 11.35
N LYS A 14 27.80 3.16 10.02
CA LYS A 14 27.70 4.45 9.34
C LYS A 14 26.25 4.87 9.18
N THR A 15 25.99 6.15 9.41
CA THR A 15 24.65 6.71 9.38
C THR A 15 24.56 7.86 8.38
N CYS A 16 23.39 8.00 7.76
CA CYS A 16 23.10 9.20 6.99
C CYS A 16 23.01 10.36 7.98
N THR A 17 23.90 11.34 7.90
CA THR A 17 23.94 12.50 8.77
C THR A 17 22.98 13.59 8.31
N GLU A 18 22.76 13.70 7.00
CA GLU A 18 21.94 14.74 6.42
C GLU A 18 21.28 14.30 5.12
N VAL A 19 20.07 14.78 4.88
CA VAL A 19 19.39 14.69 3.59
C VAL A 19 19.05 16.11 3.14
N TRP A 20 19.37 16.43 1.90
CA TRP A 20 19.03 17.70 1.28
C TRP A 20 17.96 17.47 0.21
N ILE A 21 16.81 18.11 0.37
CA ILE A 21 15.68 18.02 -0.56
C ILE A 21 15.40 19.43 -1.06
N ASP A 22 15.50 19.64 -2.38
CA ASP A 22 15.28 20.94 -3.03
C ASP A 22 16.06 22.11 -2.39
N GLY A 23 17.29 21.84 -1.95
CA GLY A 23 18.17 22.83 -1.30
C GLY A 23 17.89 23.05 0.19
N VAL A 24 16.90 22.38 0.76
CA VAL A 24 16.60 22.41 2.20
C VAL A 24 17.35 21.27 2.89
N ARG A 25 18.17 21.61 3.88
CA ARG A 25 18.93 20.66 4.72
C ARG A 25 18.03 20.06 5.80
N TYR A 26 17.99 18.74 5.87
CA TYR A 26 17.37 17.96 6.93
C TYR A 26 18.48 17.17 7.63
N GLU A 27 18.92 17.65 8.79
CA GLU A 27 19.87 16.91 9.62
C GLU A 27 19.17 15.68 10.21
N ASN A 28 19.78 14.52 10.05
CA ASN A 28 19.39 13.34 10.80
C ASN A 28 19.85 13.53 12.24
N ARG A 29 19.01 14.17 13.05
CA ARG A 29 19.22 14.24 14.49
C ARG A 29 18.98 12.86 15.07
N ALA A 30 20.02 12.03 15.10
CA ALA A 30 20.10 11.01 16.13
C ALA A 30 19.89 11.75 17.46
N ALA A 31 18.80 11.45 18.17
CA ALA A 31 18.59 12.02 19.49
C ALA A 31 19.76 11.55 20.35
N ASP A 32 20.61 12.48 20.80
CA ASP A 32 21.65 12.18 21.77
C ASP A 32 20.96 11.48 22.95
N PRO A 33 21.34 10.24 23.32
CA PRO A 33 20.69 9.53 24.40
C PRO A 33 20.80 10.40 25.65
N ARG A 34 19.66 10.85 26.16
CA ARG A 34 19.58 11.72 27.33
C ARG A 34 19.83 10.90 28.59
N ASP A 35 20.79 11.29 29.41
CA ASP A 35 21.08 10.64 30.70
C ASP A 35 19.82 10.47 31.57
N ILE A 36 19.39 9.21 31.74
CA ILE A 36 18.22 8.82 32.53
C ILE A 36 18.56 8.47 33.98
N ARG A 37 19.84 8.45 34.36
CA ARG A 37 20.26 8.06 35.72
C ARG A 37 19.63 8.97 36.76
N GLY A 38 19.29 8.42 37.92
CA GLY A 38 18.59 9.16 38.97
C GLY A 38 17.44 8.39 39.58
N ILE A 39 16.78 9.02 40.55
CA ILE A 39 15.59 8.52 41.21
C ILE A 39 14.38 9.18 40.55
N TRP A 40 13.39 8.38 40.19
CA TRP A 40 12.21 8.80 39.46
C TRP A 40 10.95 8.30 40.16
N GLN A 41 9.93 9.14 40.18
CA GLN A 41 8.61 8.80 40.66
C GLN A 41 7.64 8.74 39.48
N ALA A 42 7.11 7.55 39.21
CA ALA A 42 6.08 7.31 38.21
C ALA A 42 4.69 7.32 38.85
N VAL A 43 3.80 8.14 38.30
CA VAL A 43 2.37 8.16 38.64
C VAL A 43 1.63 7.46 37.51
N VAL A 44 0.98 6.35 37.83
CA VAL A 44 0.17 5.55 36.91
C VAL A 44 -1.30 5.91 37.10
N SER A 45 -1.97 6.31 36.03
CA SER A 45 -3.40 6.58 36.01
C SER A 45 -4.17 5.27 35.79
N THR A 46 -4.65 4.67 36.86
CA THR A 46 -5.50 3.46 36.82
C THR A 46 -6.98 3.83 36.81
N ASP A 47 -7.87 2.85 36.59
CA ASP A 47 -9.33 3.05 36.70
C ASP A 47 -9.81 3.30 38.16
N ALA A 48 -8.91 3.12 39.13
CA ALA A 48 -9.13 3.42 40.55
C ALA A 48 -8.33 4.66 40.96
N GLU A 49 -7.65 4.63 42.11
CA GLU A 49 -6.75 5.70 42.53
C GLU A 49 -5.40 5.65 41.78
N PRO A 50 -4.75 6.81 41.54
CA PRO A 50 -3.43 6.84 40.92
C PRO A 50 -2.40 6.08 41.76
N MET A 51 -1.59 5.26 41.09
CA MET A 51 -0.60 4.41 41.74
C MET A 51 0.81 4.98 41.56
N ASN A 52 1.62 4.90 42.61
CA ASN A 52 2.96 5.46 42.69
C ASN A 52 4.02 4.37 42.64
N ILE A 53 4.89 4.38 41.63
CA ILE A 53 6.01 3.44 41.48
C ILE A 53 7.32 4.22 41.40
N GLY A 54 8.31 3.84 42.19
CA GLY A 54 9.66 4.39 42.15
C GLY A 54 10.56 3.63 41.17
N PHE A 55 11.32 4.36 40.35
CA PHE A 55 12.40 3.82 39.54
C PHE A 55 13.73 4.44 39.93
N THR A 56 14.73 3.61 40.18
CA THR A 56 16.10 4.07 40.41
C THR A 56 16.98 3.54 39.29
N PHE A 57 17.53 4.46 38.49
CA PHE A 57 18.46 4.14 37.41
C PHE A 57 19.90 4.46 37.83
N THR A 58 20.76 3.45 37.83
CA THR A 58 22.20 3.54 38.17
C THR A 58 23.07 3.01 37.02
N GLY A 59 24.39 2.93 37.19
CA GLY A 59 25.31 2.44 36.15
C GLY A 59 25.76 3.54 35.19
N SER A 60 25.96 3.20 33.91
CA SER A 60 26.44 4.14 32.89
C SER A 60 25.31 4.64 32.00
N GLU A 61 25.52 5.78 31.35
CA GLU A 61 24.56 6.38 30.40
C GLU A 61 24.19 5.45 29.24
N LYS A 62 25.14 4.60 28.80
CA LYS A 62 24.91 3.63 27.71
C LYS A 62 24.37 2.29 28.18
N SER A 63 24.50 1.96 29.47
CA SER A 63 24.10 0.69 30.06
C SER A 63 23.50 0.88 31.46
N PRO A 64 22.34 1.53 31.58
CA PRO A 64 21.71 1.79 32.86
C PRO A 64 21.24 0.48 33.51
N ARG A 65 21.33 0.42 34.84
CA ARG A 65 20.74 -0.62 35.69
C ARG A 65 19.48 -0.07 36.34
N LEU A 66 18.52 -0.95 36.60
CA LEU A 66 17.22 -0.58 37.14
C LEU A 66 16.97 -1.28 38.49
N ALA A 67 16.50 -0.51 39.47
CA ALA A 67 15.73 -1.01 40.59
C ALA A 67 14.32 -0.41 40.56
N VAL A 68 13.30 -1.23 40.79
CA VAL A 68 11.89 -0.81 40.85
C VAL A 68 11.41 -0.97 42.27
N ASN A 69 10.91 0.12 42.87
CA ASN A 69 10.41 0.13 44.23
C ASN A 69 8.91 0.44 44.22
N TYR A 70 8.15 -0.35 44.96
CA TYR A 70 6.73 -0.12 45.17
C TYR A 70 6.43 -0.37 46.65
N GLU A 71 5.85 0.64 47.31
CA GLU A 71 5.70 0.66 48.77
C GLU A 71 7.05 0.39 49.48
N GLU A 72 7.10 -0.53 50.44
CA GLU A 72 8.33 -0.90 51.18
C GLU A 72 9.12 -2.06 50.53
N GLN A 73 8.83 -2.41 49.27
CA GLN A 73 9.43 -3.56 48.60
C GLN A 73 10.12 -3.20 47.28
N THR A 74 11.28 -3.82 47.03
CA THR A 74 11.96 -3.80 45.73
C THR A 74 11.47 -4.98 44.88
N LEU A 75 10.93 -4.68 43.70
CA LEU A 75 10.35 -5.67 42.79
C LEU A 75 11.44 -6.34 41.96
N THR A 76 11.55 -7.66 42.09
CA THR A 76 12.47 -8.49 41.33
C THR A 76 11.73 -9.67 40.66
N PRO A 77 12.15 -10.12 39.45
CA PRO A 77 13.20 -9.53 38.63
C PRO A 77 12.73 -8.23 37.97
N SER A 78 13.65 -7.29 37.74
CA SER A 78 13.41 -6.06 36.96
C SER A 78 14.45 -5.90 35.85
N ARG A 79 14.03 -5.34 34.71
CA ARG A 79 14.87 -5.15 33.53
C ARG A 79 14.56 -3.83 32.85
N ILE A 80 15.59 -3.23 32.26
CA ILE A 80 15.47 -2.03 31.43
C ILE A 80 16.01 -2.27 30.03
N HIS A 81 15.33 -1.67 29.05
CA HIS A 81 15.80 -1.43 27.70
C HIS A 81 15.85 0.08 27.49
N TYR A 82 16.98 0.61 27.04
CA TYR A 82 17.14 2.04 26.80
C TYR A 82 17.87 2.26 25.48
N GLU A 83 17.22 2.93 24.53
CA GLU A 83 17.79 3.24 23.21
C GLU A 83 17.27 4.61 22.73
N GLY A 84 18.18 5.56 22.48
CA GLY A 84 17.84 6.94 22.14
C GLY A 84 17.01 7.63 23.24
N ASN A 85 15.74 7.89 22.98
CA ASN A 85 14.81 8.45 23.97
C ASN A 85 13.72 7.45 24.41
N GLU A 86 13.75 6.21 23.89
CA GLU A 86 12.77 5.17 24.24
C GLU A 86 13.26 4.35 25.44
N ILE A 87 12.36 4.18 26.41
CA ILE A 87 12.61 3.46 27.67
C ILE A 87 11.58 2.34 27.78
N GLY A 88 12.05 1.11 27.90
CA GLY A 88 11.26 -0.07 28.23
C GLY A 88 11.66 -0.58 29.61
N ILE A 89 10.70 -0.75 30.52
CA ILE A 89 10.92 -1.28 31.86
C ILE A 89 10.00 -2.48 32.06
N THR A 90 10.54 -3.59 32.56
CA THR A 90 9.76 -4.80 32.87
C THR A 90 10.06 -5.25 34.28
N PHE A 91 9.03 -5.54 35.08
CA PHE A 91 9.17 -6.06 36.45
C PHE A 91 7.97 -6.94 36.84
N SER A 92 8.06 -7.60 38.01
CA SER A 92 6.99 -8.46 38.54
C SER A 92 5.64 -7.73 38.63
N GLY A 93 4.57 -8.34 38.10
CA GLY A 93 3.24 -7.74 37.99
C GLY A 93 2.47 -7.59 39.31
N GLY A 94 3.04 -8.04 40.43
CA GLY A 94 2.41 -8.07 41.76
C GLY A 94 1.68 -6.78 42.19
N PRO A 95 2.23 -5.57 42.00
CA PRO A 95 1.55 -4.32 42.36
C PRO A 95 0.20 -4.10 41.66
N PHE A 96 -0.01 -4.75 40.51
CA PHE A 96 -1.25 -4.67 39.74
C PHE A 96 -2.15 -5.91 39.91
N GLY A 97 -1.84 -6.78 40.87
CA GLY A 97 -2.54 -8.05 41.06
C GLY A 97 -2.25 -9.09 39.96
N ASP A 98 -1.20 -8.91 39.17
CA ASP A 98 -0.80 -9.84 38.10
C ASP A 98 0.28 -10.82 38.60
N THR A 99 0.14 -12.10 38.26
CA THR A 99 1.14 -13.15 38.54
C THR A 99 2.26 -13.19 37.48
N GLY A 100 2.10 -12.45 36.38
CA GLY A 100 3.07 -12.26 35.31
C GLY A 100 3.97 -11.03 35.48
N PHE A 101 4.11 -10.24 34.42
CA PHE A 101 4.99 -9.07 34.38
C PHE A 101 4.23 -7.82 33.95
N ALA A 102 4.53 -6.69 34.59
CA ALA A 102 4.14 -5.38 34.11
C ALA A 102 5.23 -4.82 33.18
N ARG A 103 4.82 -4.19 32.08
CA ARG A 103 5.71 -3.56 31.10
C ARG A 103 5.37 -2.10 30.91
N PHE A 104 6.31 -1.24 31.30
CA PHE A 104 6.27 0.20 31.04
C PHE A 104 7.02 0.48 29.74
N GLY A 105 6.36 1.13 28.79
CA GLY A 105 6.98 1.66 27.57
C GLY A 105 6.75 3.16 27.51
N GLY A 106 7.80 3.95 27.37
CA GLY A 106 7.67 5.40 27.33
C GLY A 106 8.84 6.10 26.67
N THR A 107 8.69 7.40 26.48
CA THR A 107 9.70 8.28 25.90
C THR A 107 10.10 9.37 26.87
N LEU A 108 11.40 9.66 26.98
CA LEU A 108 11.90 10.82 27.70
C LEU A 108 11.69 12.09 26.87
N GLY A 109 10.79 12.95 27.33
CA GLY A 109 10.44 14.21 26.67
C GLY A 109 11.51 15.29 26.81
N THR A 110 11.38 16.35 26.00
CA THR A 110 12.25 17.54 26.07
C THR A 110 12.20 18.24 27.43
N ASP A 111 11.10 18.06 28.16
CA ASP A 111 10.81 18.62 29.48
C ASP A 111 11.35 17.77 30.66
N GLY A 112 12.15 16.74 30.38
CA GLY A 112 12.80 15.91 31.40
C GLY A 112 11.89 14.91 32.09
N LYS A 113 10.69 14.66 31.54
CA LYS A 113 9.73 13.67 32.07
C LYS A 113 9.61 12.47 31.13
N ILE A 114 9.43 11.29 31.70
CA ILE A 114 9.13 10.08 30.94
C ILE A 114 7.62 9.94 30.88
N ARG A 115 7.06 9.78 29.67
CA ARG A 115 5.62 9.54 29.49
C ARG A 115 5.42 8.31 28.62
N GLY A 116 4.39 7.56 28.94
CA GLY A 116 4.06 6.38 28.17
C GLY A 116 2.93 5.60 28.82
N SER A 117 2.93 4.30 28.56
CA SER A 117 1.93 3.39 29.09
C SER A 117 2.55 2.19 29.79
N VAL A 118 1.78 1.62 30.71
CA VAL A 118 2.03 0.34 31.33
C VAL A 118 0.99 -0.66 30.83
N THR A 119 1.44 -1.88 30.53
CA THR A 119 0.61 -3.00 30.09
C THR A 119 0.93 -4.25 30.91
N SER A 120 -0.03 -5.16 31.06
CA SER A 120 0.08 -6.43 31.78
C SER A 120 -0.94 -7.42 31.23
N ALA A 121 -0.86 -8.70 31.60
CA ALA A 121 -1.90 -9.67 31.27
C ALA A 121 -3.24 -9.37 31.99
N ALA A 122 -3.20 -8.67 33.12
CA ALA A 122 -4.37 -8.38 33.94
C ALA A 122 -5.18 -7.16 33.47
N PHE A 123 -4.59 -6.26 32.68
CA PHE A 123 -5.26 -5.05 32.19
C PHE A 123 -4.67 -4.60 30.85
N PRO A 124 -5.50 -4.00 29.96
CA PRO A 124 -5.09 -3.72 28.59
C PRO A 124 -4.00 -2.63 28.48
N GLU A 125 -4.17 -1.47 29.13
CA GLU A 125 -3.21 -0.37 29.10
C GLU A 125 -3.58 0.73 30.12
N TYR A 126 -2.61 1.25 30.88
CA TYR A 126 -2.74 2.47 31.68
C TYR A 126 -1.67 3.48 31.32
N SER A 127 -1.94 4.79 31.42
CA SER A 127 -0.92 5.82 31.17
C SER A 127 -0.09 6.11 32.42
N PHE A 128 1.18 6.48 32.25
CA PHE A 128 2.01 6.98 33.34
C PHE A 128 2.82 8.22 32.97
N VAL A 129 3.18 9.00 33.99
CA VAL A 129 4.17 10.07 33.90
C VAL A 129 5.20 9.87 35.01
N ALA A 130 6.48 9.75 34.64
CA ALA A 130 7.58 9.70 35.59
C ALA A 130 8.36 11.01 35.61
N THR A 131 8.64 11.51 36.81
CA THR A 131 9.42 12.73 37.06
C THR A 131 10.64 12.39 37.91
N ARG A 132 11.81 12.92 37.54
CA ARG A 132 13.03 12.76 38.32
C ARG A 132 12.91 13.54 39.63
N THR A 133 13.13 12.87 40.75
CA THR A 133 13.00 13.42 42.11
C THR A 133 14.34 13.57 42.82
N GLY A 134 15.40 12.96 42.30
CA GLY A 134 16.75 13.11 42.82
C GLY A 134 17.81 12.42 41.97
N ASP A 135 19.07 12.54 42.40
CA ASP A 135 20.19 11.80 41.86
C ASP A 135 20.32 10.46 42.60
N ALA A 136 20.70 9.41 41.88
CA ALA A 136 20.99 8.12 42.50
C ALA A 136 22.46 8.13 42.96
N THR A 137 22.70 7.98 44.25
CA THR A 137 24.05 7.69 44.77
C THR A 137 24.39 6.24 44.48
N GLU A 138 25.63 5.96 44.01
CA GLU A 138 26.11 4.58 43.91
C GLU A 138 26.05 3.93 45.29
N ASP A 139 25.31 2.83 45.43
CA ASP A 139 25.18 2.11 46.70
C ASP A 139 25.81 0.70 46.61
N PRO A 140 26.17 0.11 47.77
CA PRO A 140 27.41 -0.62 48.01
C PRO A 140 27.45 -2.02 47.39
N LYS A 141 28.66 -2.49 47.09
CA LYS A 141 28.93 -3.90 46.77
C LYS A 141 28.40 -4.80 47.88
N PRO A 142 27.65 -5.88 47.58
CA PRO A 142 27.50 -6.98 48.51
C PRO A 142 28.84 -7.71 48.66
N GLU A 143 29.17 -8.06 49.90
CA GLU A 143 30.36 -8.80 50.29
C GLU A 143 30.47 -10.15 49.57
N SER A 144 31.71 -10.50 49.25
CA SER A 144 32.18 -11.79 48.78
C SER A 144 32.16 -12.82 49.90
N ASP A 145 31.58 -14.00 49.65
CA ASP A 145 32.08 -15.24 50.23
C ASP A 145 32.67 -16.09 49.09
N ASP A 146 33.94 -16.42 49.30
CA ASP A 146 34.83 -17.20 48.46
C ASP A 146 34.54 -18.70 48.64
N ASP A 147 34.59 -19.47 47.56
CA ASP A 147 35.49 -20.62 47.47
C ASP A 147 35.37 -21.29 46.10
N THR A 148 36.50 -21.26 45.39
CA THR A 148 36.83 -22.01 44.18
C THR A 148 36.70 -23.52 44.37
N VAL A 149 36.22 -24.26 43.36
CA VAL A 149 36.92 -25.42 42.76
C VAL A 149 36.47 -25.60 41.30
N ALA A 150 37.44 -25.89 40.45
CA ALA A 150 37.40 -26.08 39.01
C ALA A 150 36.84 -27.45 38.55
N ASP A 151 36.48 -27.47 37.27
CA ASP A 151 36.66 -28.55 36.29
C ASP A 151 35.89 -29.87 36.46
N ALA A 152 35.01 -30.19 35.50
CA ALA A 152 34.90 -31.51 34.87
C ALA A 152 33.89 -31.51 33.70
N SER A 153 34.28 -32.28 32.70
CA SER A 153 33.77 -32.59 31.37
C SER A 153 32.45 -33.39 31.26
N GLU A 154 31.92 -33.35 30.03
CA GLU A 154 31.20 -34.39 29.25
C GLU A 154 29.67 -34.60 29.40
N ASP A 155 29.01 -34.48 28.23
CA ASP A 155 27.85 -35.20 27.66
C ASP A 155 26.58 -35.43 28.54
N ASP A 156 25.34 -35.31 28.07
CA ASP A 156 24.81 -35.45 26.72
C ASP A 156 23.36 -34.90 26.65
N SER A 157 22.97 -34.44 25.46
CA SER A 157 21.63 -34.49 24.86
C SER A 157 20.36 -33.83 25.49
N GLU A 158 19.66 -33.14 24.59
CA GLU A 158 18.21 -32.87 24.50
C GLU A 158 17.63 -31.52 24.97
N GLY A 159 16.97 -30.84 24.01
CA GLY A 159 15.82 -29.98 24.28
C GLY A 159 16.01 -28.46 24.17
N ARG A 160 16.30 -27.91 22.97
CA ARG A 160 16.31 -26.45 22.75
C ARG A 160 15.13 -25.98 21.88
N VAL A 161 14.04 -25.56 22.53
CA VAL A 161 12.97 -24.76 21.91
C VAL A 161 13.29 -23.28 22.08
N GLY A 162 13.82 -22.66 21.02
CA GLY A 162 14.09 -21.22 20.96
C GLY A 162 12.93 -20.44 20.35
N ARG A 163 12.11 -19.81 21.21
CA ARG A 163 11.20 -18.71 20.86
C ARG A 163 11.94 -17.37 20.94
N ARG A 164 11.93 -16.58 19.87
CA ARG A 164 12.09 -15.10 19.79
C ARG A 164 11.69 -14.71 18.34
N GLY A 165 10.71 -13.87 18.03
CA GLY A 165 10.14 -12.74 18.77
C GLY A 165 10.48 -11.46 18.01
N ALA A 166 9.83 -11.25 16.86
CA ALA A 166 10.01 -10.10 15.98
C ALA A 166 9.17 -8.90 16.46
N GLY A 167 9.80 -7.73 16.49
CA GLY A 167 9.19 -6.44 16.82
C GLY A 167 8.29 -5.93 15.70
N GLY A 168 7.12 -5.42 16.08
CA GLY A 168 6.13 -4.81 15.20
C GLY A 168 6.39 -3.31 15.02
N GLY A 169 6.40 -2.89 13.76
CA GLY A 169 6.29 -1.49 13.35
C GLY A 169 4.85 -0.98 13.46
N ARG A 170 4.73 0.23 14.00
CA ARG A 170 3.50 0.98 14.27
C ARG A 170 2.64 1.16 13.01
N ARG A 171 1.32 0.94 13.14
CA ARG A 171 0.29 1.51 12.26
C ARG A 171 -0.71 2.27 13.12
N ASP A 172 -0.82 3.57 12.85
CA ASP A 172 -1.86 4.43 13.36
C ASP A 172 -3.24 3.96 12.86
N ALA A 173 -4.12 3.62 13.80
CA ALA A 173 -5.53 3.40 13.54
C ALA A 173 -6.35 4.46 14.27
N ALA A 174 -6.95 5.34 13.48
CA ALA A 174 -7.97 6.28 13.94
C ALA A 174 -9.21 5.50 14.41
N ARG A 175 -9.46 5.46 15.73
CA ARG A 175 -10.72 4.99 16.30
C ARG A 175 -11.75 6.12 16.28
N ARG A 176 -12.85 5.91 15.54
CA ARG A 176 -14.11 6.64 15.68
C ARG A 176 -14.85 6.10 16.91
N GLY A 177 -15.10 6.96 17.91
CA GLY A 177 -16.07 6.70 18.97
C GLY A 177 -17.47 7.13 18.52
N GLN A 178 -18.42 6.19 18.50
CA GLN A 178 -19.84 6.49 18.42
C GLN A 178 -20.31 7.03 19.79
N GLY A 179 -20.67 8.31 19.82
CA GLY A 179 -21.30 8.97 20.97
C GLY A 179 -22.75 9.29 20.67
N ARG A 180 -23.65 8.53 21.31
CA ARG A 180 -25.10 8.65 21.37
C ARG A 180 -25.53 10.10 21.68
N TRP A 181 -26.38 10.68 20.83
CA TRP A 181 -26.87 12.06 21.00
C TRP A 181 -28.11 12.05 21.91
N SER A 182 -27.93 12.40 23.18
CA SER A 182 -29.00 12.81 24.09
C SER A 182 -28.78 14.27 24.48
N GLY A 183 -29.83 15.09 24.30
CA GLY A 183 -29.80 16.52 24.55
C GLY A 183 -29.75 16.92 26.03
N ALA A 184 -29.62 18.24 26.20
CA ALA A 184 -29.59 19.05 27.42
C ALA A 184 -28.22 19.27 28.07
N GLY A 185 -27.81 20.53 28.13
CA GLY A 185 -26.63 21.00 28.85
C GLY A 185 -26.04 22.28 28.26
N GLY A 186 -26.71 23.41 28.49
CA GLY A 186 -26.16 24.73 28.18
C GLY A 186 -24.87 24.97 28.96
N GLY A 187 -23.74 24.96 28.25
CA GLY A 187 -22.43 25.29 28.78
C GLY A 187 -21.69 26.16 27.77
N ASN A 188 -21.44 27.41 28.15
CA ASN A 188 -20.82 28.45 27.36
C ASN A 188 -19.44 28.00 26.84
N ARG A 189 -19.34 27.56 25.58
CA ARG A 189 -18.05 27.30 24.91
C ARG A 189 -17.44 28.64 24.50
N PRO A 190 -16.17 28.94 24.84
CA PRO A 190 -15.52 30.16 24.37
C PRO A 190 -15.44 30.15 22.84
N SER A 191 -15.92 31.22 22.21
CA SER A 191 -15.88 31.37 20.76
C SER A 191 -14.43 31.28 20.27
N ARG A 192 -14.08 30.24 19.51
CA ARG A 192 -12.90 30.27 18.66
C ARG A 192 -13.07 31.48 17.73
N ARG A 193 -12.28 32.54 17.92
CA ARG A 193 -12.11 33.58 16.90
C ARG A 193 -11.57 32.87 15.67
N GLY A 194 -12.45 32.56 14.72
CA GLY A 194 -12.03 32.07 13.42
C GLY A 194 -11.26 33.19 12.74
N ASN A 195 -10.00 32.94 12.41
CA ASN A 195 -9.27 33.74 11.42
C ASN A 195 -9.99 33.56 10.07
N LYS A 196 -11.09 34.30 9.85
CA LYS A 196 -11.74 34.38 8.55
C LYS A 196 -10.87 35.28 7.67
N ILE A 197 -10.14 34.68 6.74
CA ILE A 197 -9.44 35.40 5.68
C ILE A 197 -10.50 35.91 4.70
N ASP A 198 -10.46 37.20 4.38
CA ASP A 198 -11.35 37.80 3.40
C ASP A 198 -11.11 37.18 2.02
N ALA A 199 -12.18 36.68 1.39
CA ALA A 199 -12.13 36.04 0.08
C ALA A 199 -11.67 37.01 -1.03
N SER A 200 -11.88 38.32 -0.85
CA SER A 200 -11.39 39.36 -1.77
C SER A 200 -9.85 39.35 -1.91
N LYS A 201 -9.12 38.84 -0.91
CA LYS A 201 -7.65 38.70 -0.97
C LYS A 201 -7.18 37.65 -1.97
N PHE A 202 -8.08 36.77 -2.43
CA PHE A 202 -7.81 35.79 -3.47
C PHE A 202 -8.37 36.22 -4.83
N GLU A 203 -8.94 37.42 -4.94
CA GLU A 203 -9.46 37.97 -6.19
C GLU A 203 -8.31 38.15 -7.20
N GLY A 204 -8.54 37.71 -8.46
CA GLY A 204 -7.47 37.61 -9.47
C GLY A 204 -6.56 36.37 -9.34
N SER A 205 -6.56 35.69 -8.19
CA SER A 205 -5.91 34.38 -8.04
C SER A 205 -6.82 33.23 -8.51
N ILE A 206 -8.15 33.36 -8.48
CA ILE A 206 -9.05 32.28 -8.90
C ILE A 206 -8.99 32.09 -10.43
N ASP A 207 -8.71 30.85 -10.88
CA ASP A 207 -8.71 30.52 -12.31
C ASP A 207 -10.13 30.65 -12.90
N LYS A 208 -10.27 31.36 -14.02
CA LYS A 208 -11.55 31.48 -14.74
C LYS A 208 -12.04 30.16 -15.32
N LYS A 209 -11.12 29.23 -15.61
CA LYS A 209 -11.39 27.88 -16.11
C LYS A 209 -10.69 26.90 -15.20
N LEU A 210 -11.46 26.02 -14.56
CA LEU A 210 -10.93 24.98 -13.68
C LEU A 210 -10.17 23.94 -14.50
N ALA A 211 -9.03 23.50 -13.96
CA ALA A 211 -8.29 22.38 -14.51
C ALA A 211 -8.88 21.08 -13.93
N MET A 212 -9.02 20.05 -14.76
CA MET A 212 -9.56 18.75 -14.37
C MET A 212 -8.50 17.64 -14.49
N PRO A 213 -8.48 16.68 -13.55
CA PRO A 213 -9.26 16.68 -12.31
C PRO A 213 -8.77 17.77 -11.35
N LEU A 214 -9.58 18.07 -10.33
CA LEU A 214 -9.25 19.14 -9.39
C LEU A 214 -7.98 18.81 -8.60
N GLY A 215 -7.11 19.79 -8.44
CA GLY A 215 -5.86 19.66 -7.69
C GLY A 215 -4.62 19.88 -8.56
N ALA A 216 -3.49 19.36 -8.09
CA ALA A 216 -2.23 19.45 -8.80
C ALA A 216 -2.27 18.60 -10.09
N TYR A 217 -1.60 19.05 -11.14
CA TYR A 217 -1.49 18.35 -12.43
C TYR A 217 -2.82 18.13 -13.21
N GLY A 218 -3.90 18.81 -12.82
CA GLY A 218 -5.08 18.95 -13.68
C GLY A 218 -4.75 19.77 -14.93
N THR A 219 -5.43 19.47 -16.05
CA THR A 219 -5.29 20.21 -17.31
C THR A 219 -6.59 20.97 -17.64
N LYS A 220 -6.46 22.12 -18.31
CA LYS A 220 -7.63 22.93 -18.70
C LYS A 220 -8.33 22.38 -19.94
N ASP A 221 -7.56 21.77 -20.85
CA ASP A 221 -8.03 21.40 -22.18
C ASP A 221 -8.06 19.88 -22.40
N GLY A 222 -7.85 19.10 -21.34
CA GLY A 222 -7.79 17.64 -21.41
C GLY A 222 -6.47 17.12 -22.00
N PRO A 223 -6.40 15.82 -22.34
CA PRO A 223 -5.24 15.23 -22.99
C PRO A 223 -5.05 15.77 -24.41
N PHE A 224 -3.80 15.88 -24.85
CA PHE A 224 -3.51 16.24 -26.24
C PHE A 224 -3.95 15.10 -27.17
N SER A 225 -4.89 15.38 -28.07
CA SER A 225 -5.66 14.37 -28.82
C SER A 225 -5.59 14.60 -30.34
N PRO A 226 -4.45 14.26 -30.99
CA PRO A 226 -4.30 14.38 -32.43
C PRO A 226 -5.07 13.27 -33.18
N ALA A 227 -5.46 13.52 -34.43
CA ALA A 227 -6.18 12.53 -35.24
C ALA A 227 -5.30 11.33 -35.64
N ALA A 228 -4.00 11.57 -35.78
CA ALA A 228 -2.99 10.56 -36.07
C ALA A 228 -1.67 10.93 -35.38
N VAL A 229 -0.90 9.93 -34.98
CA VAL A 229 0.45 10.06 -34.41
C VAL A 229 1.39 9.17 -35.21
N LEU A 230 2.54 9.71 -35.59
CA LEU A 230 3.63 8.97 -36.18
C LEU A 230 4.87 9.18 -35.32
N VAL A 231 5.36 8.12 -34.67
CA VAL A 231 6.69 8.13 -34.06
C VAL A 231 7.67 7.62 -35.11
N THR A 232 8.75 8.33 -35.38
CA THR A 232 9.75 7.95 -36.39
C THR A 232 11.08 7.55 -35.77
N ASP A 233 11.82 6.62 -36.38
CA ASP A 233 13.21 6.28 -36.03
C ASP A 233 13.45 5.86 -34.56
N ALA A 234 12.52 5.11 -33.97
CA ALA A 234 12.63 4.59 -32.61
C ALA A 234 13.09 3.12 -32.55
N THR A 235 13.50 2.68 -31.37
CA THR A 235 13.57 1.24 -31.04
C THR A 235 12.24 0.78 -30.48
N ILE A 236 11.47 0.01 -31.24
CA ILE A 236 10.10 -0.40 -30.90
C ILE A 236 10.10 -1.82 -30.33
N TRP A 237 9.69 -1.96 -29.08
CA TRP A 237 9.45 -3.22 -28.41
C TRP A 237 7.99 -3.58 -28.62
N THR A 238 7.67 -4.37 -29.64
CA THR A 238 6.26 -4.65 -29.98
C THR A 238 5.55 -5.46 -28.90
N CYS A 239 6.28 -6.28 -28.15
CA CYS A 239 5.76 -7.33 -27.26
C CYS A 239 4.79 -8.31 -27.96
N GLY A 240 4.78 -8.30 -29.30
CA GLY A 240 4.06 -9.23 -30.16
C GLY A 240 5.04 -10.16 -30.90
N PRO A 241 4.59 -10.78 -32.00
CA PRO A 241 5.42 -11.69 -32.80
C PRO A 241 6.67 -11.05 -33.42
N ASP A 242 6.64 -9.74 -33.71
CA ASP A 242 7.73 -9.01 -34.37
C ASP A 242 8.89 -8.67 -33.41
N GLY A 243 8.73 -8.91 -32.11
CA GLY A 243 9.78 -8.71 -31.11
C GLY A 243 10.23 -7.25 -31.00
N ILE A 244 11.54 -7.01 -31.04
CA ILE A 244 12.14 -5.67 -31.00
C ILE A 244 12.54 -5.28 -32.43
N VAL A 245 12.04 -4.12 -32.90
CA VAL A 245 12.33 -3.57 -34.21
C VAL A 245 13.11 -2.26 -34.05
N GLU A 246 14.32 -2.21 -34.61
CA GLU A 246 15.19 -1.04 -34.54
C GLU A 246 14.99 -0.11 -35.75
N ASN A 247 15.23 1.19 -35.55
CA ASN A 247 15.10 2.24 -36.58
C ASN A 247 13.72 2.18 -37.26
N ALA A 248 12.68 2.08 -36.44
CA ALA A 248 11.32 1.80 -36.87
C ALA A 248 10.36 2.93 -36.48
N ASP A 249 9.27 2.98 -37.21
CA ASP A 249 8.20 3.94 -37.05
C ASP A 249 6.93 3.25 -36.51
N LEU A 250 6.19 3.96 -35.67
CA LEU A 250 4.88 3.55 -35.16
C LEU A 250 3.81 4.52 -35.66
N LEU A 251 2.84 4.01 -36.41
CA LEU A 251 1.69 4.79 -36.88
C LEU A 251 0.42 4.43 -36.09
N VAL A 252 -0.17 5.43 -35.44
CA VAL A 252 -1.45 5.33 -34.73
C VAL A 252 -2.46 6.28 -35.37
N ILE A 253 -3.63 5.77 -35.76
CA ILE A 253 -4.71 6.57 -36.37
C ILE A 253 -6.03 6.26 -35.65
N GLY A 254 -6.78 7.30 -35.28
CA GLY A 254 -8.10 7.12 -34.64
C GLY A 254 -8.03 6.30 -33.36
N GLY A 255 -6.91 6.39 -32.64
CA GLY A 255 -6.67 5.65 -31.40
C GLY A 255 -6.34 4.17 -31.58
N LYS A 256 -5.97 3.73 -32.79
CA LYS A 256 -5.57 2.34 -33.10
C LYS A 256 -4.18 2.28 -33.73
N VAL A 257 -3.42 1.25 -33.39
CA VAL A 257 -2.17 0.93 -34.08
C VAL A 257 -2.50 0.49 -35.51
N VAL A 258 -1.93 1.18 -36.49
CA VAL A 258 -2.11 0.86 -37.91
C VAL A 258 -0.96 -0.01 -38.40
N GLU A 259 0.27 0.38 -38.08
CA GLU A 259 1.48 -0.27 -38.57
C GLU A 259 2.68 0.04 -37.67
N VAL A 260 3.56 -0.95 -37.52
CA VAL A 260 4.94 -0.81 -37.04
C VAL A 260 5.83 -1.26 -38.19
N GLY A 261 6.74 -0.41 -38.63
CA GLY A 261 7.53 -0.68 -39.83
C GLY A 261 8.64 0.34 -40.04
N GLN A 262 9.23 0.39 -41.23
CA GLN A 262 10.24 1.39 -41.57
C GLN A 262 9.73 2.33 -42.64
N ASN A 263 10.11 3.61 -42.57
CA ASN A 263 9.79 4.64 -43.56
C ASN A 263 8.27 4.79 -43.78
N LEU A 264 7.50 4.76 -42.69
CA LEU A 264 6.05 4.94 -42.74
C LEU A 264 5.72 6.38 -43.16
N THR A 265 4.73 6.52 -44.02
CA THR A 265 4.32 7.85 -44.51
C THR A 265 3.34 8.50 -43.55
N ALA A 266 3.65 9.70 -43.08
CA ALA A 266 2.74 10.49 -42.26
C ALA A 266 1.42 10.77 -43.01
N THR A 267 0.29 10.47 -42.38
CA THR A 267 -1.01 10.93 -42.87
C THR A 267 -1.08 12.45 -42.73
N LYS A 268 -1.81 13.14 -43.63
CA LYS A 268 -1.96 14.60 -43.58
C LYS A 268 -2.49 15.04 -42.21
N GLY A 269 -1.73 15.88 -41.52
CA GLY A 269 -2.09 16.39 -40.18
C GLY A 269 -1.72 15.46 -39.01
N ALA A 270 -0.96 14.39 -39.25
CA ALA A 270 -0.41 13.56 -38.18
C ALA A 270 0.56 14.38 -37.30
N HIS A 271 0.52 14.13 -36.00
CA HIS A 271 1.52 14.60 -35.06
C HIS A 271 2.76 13.72 -35.18
N ILE A 272 3.87 14.29 -35.62
CA ILE A 272 5.13 13.58 -35.83
C ILE A 272 6.00 13.75 -34.58
N ILE A 273 6.50 12.63 -34.07
CA ILE A 273 7.43 12.57 -32.93
C ILE A 273 8.72 11.96 -33.44
N ASP A 274 9.82 12.70 -33.27
CA ASP A 274 11.16 12.16 -33.51
C ASP A 274 11.53 11.20 -32.38
N GLY A 275 11.66 9.93 -32.73
CA GLY A 275 12.00 8.82 -31.85
C GLY A 275 13.48 8.47 -31.83
N SER A 276 14.34 9.26 -32.50
CA SER A 276 15.79 9.01 -32.58
C SER A 276 16.40 8.78 -31.20
N GLY A 277 16.94 7.58 -30.96
CA GLY A 277 17.54 7.18 -29.68
C GLY A 277 16.54 6.93 -28.54
N LEU A 278 15.25 7.01 -28.81
CA LEU A 278 14.17 6.68 -27.87
C LEU A 278 13.70 5.23 -28.08
N HIS A 279 13.07 4.70 -27.04
CA HIS A 279 12.45 3.38 -27.07
C HIS A 279 10.94 3.51 -26.92
N VAL A 280 10.19 2.69 -27.65
CA VAL A 280 8.72 2.67 -27.60
C VAL A 280 8.24 1.29 -27.18
N THR A 281 7.32 1.22 -26.23
CA THR A 281 6.68 -0.03 -25.76
C THR A 281 5.16 0.12 -25.81
N PRO A 282 4.39 -0.98 -25.76
CA PRO A 282 3.00 -0.91 -25.36
C PRO A 282 2.87 -0.24 -23.99
N GLY A 283 1.70 0.30 -23.72
CA GLY A 283 1.30 0.69 -22.38
C GLY A 283 1.49 -0.45 -21.39
N LEU A 284 2.08 -0.16 -20.23
CA LEU A 284 2.19 -1.14 -19.15
C LEU A 284 0.82 -1.37 -18.52
N ILE A 285 0.59 -2.59 -18.02
CA ILE A 285 -0.71 -3.02 -17.47
C ILE A 285 -0.48 -3.60 -16.08
N ASP A 286 -1.22 -3.08 -15.09
CA ASP A 286 -1.22 -3.61 -13.73
C ASP A 286 -2.42 -4.55 -13.50
N PRO A 287 -2.23 -5.88 -13.49
CA PRO A 287 -3.33 -6.83 -13.30
C PRO A 287 -3.76 -6.95 -11.83
N HIS A 288 -3.13 -6.23 -10.89
CA HIS A 288 -3.57 -6.20 -9.49
C HIS A 288 -3.34 -4.83 -8.86
N SER A 289 -4.38 -4.00 -8.87
CA SER A 289 -4.29 -2.65 -8.33
C SER A 289 -5.37 -2.34 -7.30
N HIS A 290 -4.97 -1.58 -6.29
CA HIS A 290 -5.84 -0.89 -5.34
C HIS A 290 -5.84 0.63 -5.55
N THR A 291 -5.22 1.11 -6.63
CA THR A 291 -5.21 2.52 -7.04
C THR A 291 -6.59 2.97 -7.51
N ALA A 292 -6.94 4.23 -7.29
CA ALA A 292 -8.21 4.81 -7.74
C ALA A 292 -9.43 4.06 -7.20
N ILE A 293 -9.30 3.47 -6.01
CA ILE A 293 -10.41 2.87 -5.27
C ILE A 293 -10.66 3.74 -4.04
N ARG A 294 -11.86 4.31 -3.92
CA ARG A 294 -12.23 5.02 -2.69
C ARG A 294 -12.20 4.04 -1.53
N GLY A 295 -11.32 4.29 -0.55
CA GLY A 295 -11.03 3.33 0.52
C GLY A 295 -12.28 2.79 1.25
N GLY A 296 -12.13 1.62 1.88
CA GLY A 296 -13.23 0.95 2.60
C GLY A 296 -14.05 -0.03 1.75
N VAL A 297 -13.48 -0.56 0.66
CA VAL A 297 -14.20 -1.50 -0.23
C VAL A 297 -14.23 -2.95 0.24
N ASN A 298 -13.40 -3.34 1.21
CA ASN A 298 -13.48 -4.68 1.78
C ASN A 298 -14.62 -4.74 2.78
N GLU A 299 -15.70 -5.45 2.44
CA GLU A 299 -16.81 -5.72 3.36
C GLU A 299 -16.42 -6.85 4.33
N GLY A 300 -15.49 -6.54 5.24
CA GLY A 300 -14.86 -7.51 6.12
C GLY A 300 -15.79 -8.13 7.17
N THR A 301 -17.04 -7.68 7.28
CA THR A 301 -18.02 -8.26 8.20
C THR A 301 -18.70 -9.50 7.62
N GLN A 302 -18.68 -9.68 6.30
CA GLN A 302 -19.19 -10.86 5.60
C GLN A 302 -18.05 -11.70 5.02
N ALA A 303 -18.31 -12.95 4.67
CA ALA A 303 -17.30 -13.83 4.05
C ALA A 303 -17.49 -14.02 2.55
N VAL A 304 -18.71 -13.81 2.09
CA VAL A 304 -19.11 -13.83 0.69
C VAL A 304 -19.79 -12.49 0.42
N THR A 305 -19.28 -11.75 -0.56
CA THR A 305 -19.83 -10.46 -0.99
C THR A 305 -19.73 -10.35 -2.51
N ALA A 306 -20.21 -11.36 -3.23
CA ALA A 306 -20.05 -11.44 -4.68
C ALA A 306 -20.83 -10.33 -5.43
N GLU A 307 -21.87 -9.79 -4.81
CA GLU A 307 -22.75 -8.76 -5.35
C GLU A 307 -22.13 -7.35 -5.41
N VAL A 308 -21.11 -7.06 -4.59
CA VAL A 308 -20.50 -5.72 -4.55
C VAL A 308 -19.47 -5.51 -5.66
N ARG A 309 -19.31 -4.26 -6.13
CA ARG A 309 -18.57 -3.95 -7.36
C ARG A 309 -17.57 -2.82 -7.15
N ILE A 310 -16.29 -3.07 -7.46
CA ILE A 310 -15.27 -1.99 -7.46
C ILE A 310 -15.63 -0.89 -8.45
N GLY A 311 -16.33 -1.23 -9.55
CA GLY A 311 -16.81 -0.27 -10.53
C GLY A 311 -17.65 0.86 -9.94
N ASP A 312 -18.31 0.65 -8.80
CA ASP A 312 -19.16 1.64 -8.13
C ASP A 312 -18.35 2.56 -7.18
N SER A 313 -17.05 2.29 -7.00
CA SER A 313 -16.15 3.00 -6.06
C SER A 313 -14.85 3.50 -6.70
N VAL A 314 -14.83 3.63 -8.03
CA VAL A 314 -13.68 4.16 -8.77
C VAL A 314 -13.53 5.66 -8.53
N ASP A 315 -12.34 6.08 -8.07
CA ASP A 315 -11.99 7.47 -7.81
C ASP A 315 -11.18 8.07 -8.96
N CYS A 316 -11.84 8.80 -9.86
CA CYS A 316 -11.18 9.40 -11.03
C CYS A 316 -10.24 10.57 -10.70
N GLU A 317 -10.23 11.05 -9.44
CA GLU A 317 -9.39 12.14 -8.97
C GLU A 317 -8.16 11.65 -8.18
N ASP A 318 -7.94 10.33 -8.07
CA ASP A 318 -6.77 9.80 -7.37
C ASP A 318 -5.48 10.17 -8.12
N ILE A 319 -4.66 11.02 -7.49
CA ILE A 319 -3.37 11.48 -8.03
C ILE A 319 -2.43 10.34 -8.43
N ASN A 320 -2.60 9.15 -7.87
CA ASN A 320 -1.80 8.00 -8.24
C ASN A 320 -2.03 7.55 -9.69
N ILE A 321 -3.18 7.87 -10.30
CA ILE A 321 -3.42 7.67 -11.74
C ILE A 321 -2.38 8.45 -12.56
N TYR A 322 -2.25 9.76 -12.32
CA TYR A 322 -1.27 10.60 -13.01
C TYR A 322 0.17 10.14 -12.75
N ARG A 323 0.46 9.72 -11.52
CA ARG A 323 1.78 9.20 -11.14
C ARG A 323 2.14 7.88 -11.82
N GLN A 324 1.15 7.03 -12.11
CA GLN A 324 1.31 5.77 -12.83
C GLN A 324 1.43 5.99 -14.34
N LEU A 325 0.69 6.94 -14.90
CA LEU A 325 0.93 7.43 -16.26
C LEU A 325 2.37 7.91 -16.41
N ALA A 326 2.92 8.62 -15.43
CA ALA A 326 4.33 9.03 -15.41
C ALA A 326 5.33 7.86 -15.30
N GLY A 327 4.86 6.63 -15.05
CA GLY A 327 5.63 5.39 -15.06
C GLY A 327 5.29 4.47 -16.24
N GLY A 328 4.52 4.95 -17.23
CA GLY A 328 4.15 4.17 -18.42
C GLY A 328 2.96 3.23 -18.23
N VAL A 329 2.27 3.22 -17.08
CA VAL A 329 1.08 2.40 -16.90
C VAL A 329 -0.12 3.05 -17.57
N THR A 330 -0.86 2.26 -18.34
CA THR A 330 -2.01 2.72 -19.13
C THR A 330 -3.31 2.07 -18.70
N ALA A 331 -3.27 0.84 -18.18
CA ALA A 331 -4.45 0.10 -17.79
C ALA A 331 -4.22 -0.67 -16.48
N ALA A 332 -5.31 -0.95 -15.77
CA ALA A 332 -5.27 -1.72 -14.53
C ALA A 332 -6.54 -2.54 -14.30
N GLN A 333 -6.40 -3.65 -13.57
CA GLN A 333 -7.51 -4.35 -12.92
C GLN A 333 -7.63 -3.87 -11.47
N LEU A 334 -8.75 -3.24 -11.15
CA LEU A 334 -9.08 -2.78 -9.81
C LEU A 334 -9.84 -3.87 -9.07
N LEU A 335 -9.34 -4.21 -7.87
CA LEU A 335 -9.79 -5.37 -7.11
C LEU A 335 -10.15 -5.00 -5.67
N HIS A 336 -11.04 -5.80 -5.09
CA HIS A 336 -11.14 -5.93 -3.64
C HIS A 336 -9.82 -6.44 -3.07
N GLY A 337 -9.54 -6.14 -1.80
CA GLY A 337 -8.42 -6.71 -1.07
C GLY A 337 -8.64 -8.20 -0.76
N SER A 338 -7.96 -8.70 0.26
CA SER A 338 -7.95 -10.13 0.62
C SER A 338 -8.69 -10.43 1.94
N ALA A 339 -9.74 -9.66 2.26
CA ALA A 339 -10.49 -9.81 3.52
C ALA A 339 -11.52 -10.95 3.46
N ASN A 340 -12.08 -11.22 2.28
CA ASN A 340 -13.19 -12.14 2.07
C ASN A 340 -12.73 -13.37 1.25
N PRO A 341 -13.08 -14.60 1.65
CA PRO A 341 -12.91 -15.78 0.79
C PRO A 341 -13.46 -15.57 -0.62
N ILE A 342 -14.69 -15.07 -0.72
CA ILE A 342 -15.32 -14.61 -1.96
C ILE A 342 -15.56 -13.10 -1.78
N GLY A 343 -14.69 -12.29 -2.36
CA GLY A 343 -14.86 -10.85 -2.40
C GLY A 343 -15.84 -10.43 -3.50
N GLY A 344 -15.76 -9.18 -3.93
CA GLY A 344 -16.64 -8.66 -4.97
C GLY A 344 -16.01 -8.53 -6.35
N GLN A 345 -16.82 -8.02 -7.26
CA GLN A 345 -16.54 -7.88 -8.69
C GLN A 345 -15.47 -6.82 -8.95
N SER A 346 -14.57 -7.12 -9.88
CA SER A 346 -13.48 -6.23 -10.30
C SER A 346 -13.95 -5.16 -11.29
N ALA A 347 -13.12 -4.13 -11.52
CA ALA A 347 -13.29 -3.20 -12.64
C ALA A 347 -12.00 -3.15 -13.47
N LEU A 348 -12.12 -3.14 -14.80
CA LEU A 348 -10.99 -2.92 -15.71
C LEU A 348 -11.03 -1.48 -16.21
N VAL A 349 -9.91 -0.78 -16.06
CA VAL A 349 -9.82 0.65 -16.39
C VAL A 349 -8.61 0.95 -17.26
N LYS A 350 -8.71 2.02 -18.05
CA LYS A 350 -7.56 2.75 -18.57
C LYS A 350 -7.41 4.07 -17.81
N TRP A 351 -6.18 4.51 -17.61
CA TRP A 351 -5.83 5.73 -16.87
C TRP A 351 -6.10 7.01 -17.67
N ARG A 352 -7.37 7.21 -18.04
CA ARG A 352 -7.85 8.40 -18.74
C ARG A 352 -7.96 9.58 -17.76
N TRP A 353 -6.82 10.08 -17.27
CA TRP A 353 -6.74 11.16 -16.29
C TRP A 353 -7.52 12.40 -16.75
N GLY A 354 -8.43 12.88 -15.89
CA GLY A 354 -9.35 13.98 -16.19
C GLY A 354 -10.72 13.55 -16.74
N SER A 355 -10.92 12.27 -17.02
CA SER A 355 -12.23 11.69 -17.34
C SER A 355 -13.01 11.29 -16.09
N SER A 356 -14.32 11.03 -16.25
CA SER A 356 -15.15 10.48 -15.18
C SER A 356 -14.82 9.01 -14.84
N SER A 357 -15.28 8.53 -13.70
CA SER A 357 -15.12 7.13 -13.27
C SER A 357 -15.65 6.12 -14.28
N GLU A 358 -16.78 6.40 -14.93
CA GLU A 358 -17.35 5.54 -15.98
C GLU A 358 -16.52 5.55 -17.27
N GLU A 359 -16.01 6.72 -17.67
CA GLU A 359 -15.20 6.86 -18.90
C GLU A 359 -13.83 6.20 -18.76
N MET A 360 -13.30 6.03 -17.55
CA MET A 360 -12.07 5.25 -17.32
C MET A 360 -12.29 3.75 -17.53
N LYS A 361 -13.50 3.23 -17.34
CA LYS A 361 -13.77 1.79 -17.51
C LYS A 361 -13.57 1.37 -18.96
N ILE A 362 -13.03 0.17 -19.14
CA ILE A 362 -12.94 -0.45 -20.46
C ILE A 362 -14.33 -0.93 -20.85
N LYS A 363 -14.87 -0.37 -21.95
CA LYS A 363 -16.18 -0.76 -22.49
C LYS A 363 -16.17 -2.24 -22.85
N ASN A 364 -17.25 -2.95 -22.48
CA ASN A 364 -17.44 -4.38 -22.69
C ASN A 364 -16.28 -5.23 -22.12
N ALA A 365 -15.70 -4.78 -21.00
CA ALA A 365 -14.68 -5.53 -20.30
C ALA A 365 -15.21 -6.90 -19.85
N PRO A 366 -14.37 -7.96 -19.90
CA PRO A 366 -14.70 -9.25 -19.32
C PRO A 366 -15.05 -9.14 -17.83
N LYS A 367 -16.03 -9.92 -17.38
CA LYS A 367 -16.49 -9.93 -15.97
C LYS A 367 -15.47 -10.68 -15.11
N MET A 368 -15.06 -10.08 -13.99
CA MET A 368 -14.09 -10.69 -13.07
C MET A 368 -14.52 -10.51 -11.61
N ILE A 369 -14.00 -11.36 -10.74
CA ILE A 369 -14.26 -11.33 -9.29
C ILE A 369 -13.01 -11.68 -8.50
N LYS A 370 -12.84 -11.00 -7.35
CA LYS A 370 -11.74 -11.27 -6.43
C LYS A 370 -12.13 -12.38 -5.45
N PHE A 371 -11.32 -13.42 -5.38
CA PHE A 371 -11.33 -14.41 -4.29
C PHE A 371 -10.07 -14.21 -3.45
N ALA A 372 -10.04 -14.76 -2.25
CA ALA A 372 -8.82 -14.81 -1.44
C ALA A 372 -8.72 -16.07 -0.58
N LEU A 373 -7.48 -16.51 -0.38
CA LEU A 373 -7.09 -17.64 0.48
C LEU A 373 -6.10 -17.13 1.54
N GLY A 374 -5.55 -18.05 2.35
CA GLY A 374 -4.44 -17.77 3.23
C GLY A 374 -4.83 -17.18 4.59
N GLU A 375 -3.85 -16.53 5.22
CA GLU A 375 -3.96 -16.00 6.56
C GLU A 375 -4.97 -14.86 6.70
N ASN A 376 -5.19 -14.11 5.61
CA ASN A 376 -6.00 -12.88 5.63
C ASN A 376 -7.49 -13.18 5.77
N VAL A 377 -7.99 -14.19 5.07
CA VAL A 377 -9.41 -14.49 5.02
C VAL A 377 -9.93 -15.21 6.25
N LYS A 378 -9.06 -15.97 6.96
CA LYS A 378 -9.43 -16.63 8.21
C LYS A 378 -9.52 -15.67 9.39
N GLN A 379 -8.83 -14.52 9.34
CA GLN A 379 -8.78 -13.48 10.38
C GLN A 379 -8.40 -13.95 11.81
N SER A 380 -8.09 -15.23 12.01
CA SER A 380 -7.83 -15.81 13.34
C SER A 380 -6.59 -15.28 14.04
N ASN A 381 -5.76 -14.49 13.34
CA ASN A 381 -4.56 -13.87 13.87
C ASN A 381 -4.77 -12.36 14.13
N TRP A 382 -6.01 -11.85 14.04
CA TRP A 382 -6.32 -10.41 14.14
C TRP A 382 -6.85 -10.00 15.53
N GLY A 383 -6.70 -10.88 16.52
CA GLY A 383 -7.14 -10.66 17.89
C GLY A 383 -8.57 -11.09 18.17
N ASN A 384 -8.97 -11.04 19.44
CA ASN A 384 -10.24 -11.60 19.91
C ASN A 384 -11.47 -10.95 19.25
N GLU A 385 -11.38 -9.66 18.89
CA GLU A 385 -12.47 -8.91 18.24
C GLU A 385 -12.79 -9.44 16.82
N ALA A 386 -11.87 -10.18 16.18
CA ALA A 386 -12.00 -10.68 14.80
C ALA A 386 -12.38 -12.18 14.70
N THR A 387 -12.83 -12.79 15.80
CA THR A 387 -13.14 -14.23 15.88
C THR A 387 -14.60 -14.59 15.57
N GLY A 388 -15.49 -13.60 15.48
CA GLY A 388 -16.94 -13.83 15.32
C GLY A 388 -17.41 -14.23 13.93
N ARG A 389 -16.55 -14.12 12.90
CA ARG A 389 -16.89 -14.39 11.50
C ARG A 389 -16.36 -15.76 11.07
N TYR A 390 -17.21 -16.61 10.51
CA TYR A 390 -16.80 -17.84 9.84
C TYR A 390 -16.26 -17.51 8.44
N PRO A 391 -15.15 -18.10 7.98
CA PRO A 391 -14.35 -19.16 8.60
C PRO A 391 -13.13 -18.63 9.38
N GLN A 392 -12.63 -19.42 10.33
CA GLN A 392 -11.40 -19.13 11.11
C GLN A 392 -10.24 -20.10 10.82
N THR A 393 -10.41 -21.00 9.83
CA THR A 393 -9.43 -22.02 9.44
C THR A 393 -9.36 -22.16 7.92
N ARG A 394 -8.25 -22.69 7.39
CA ARG A 394 -8.11 -22.97 5.95
C ARG A 394 -9.14 -23.98 5.44
N MET A 395 -9.45 -24.99 6.24
CA MET A 395 -10.51 -25.98 5.93
C MET A 395 -11.89 -25.32 5.87
N GLY A 396 -12.16 -24.36 6.77
CA GLY A 396 -13.41 -23.60 6.73
C GLY A 396 -13.51 -22.68 5.51
N VAL A 397 -12.37 -22.17 5.00
CA VAL A 397 -12.35 -21.41 3.73
C VAL A 397 -12.76 -22.30 2.56
N GLU A 398 -12.20 -23.50 2.45
CA GLU A 398 -12.63 -24.46 1.43
C GLU A 398 -14.12 -24.78 1.56
N GLN A 399 -14.58 -25.14 2.77
CA GLN A 399 -15.96 -25.53 2.99
C GLN A 399 -16.94 -24.39 2.66
N LEU A 400 -16.63 -23.15 3.07
CA LEU A 400 -17.45 -21.99 2.73
C LEU A 400 -17.61 -21.84 1.21
N ILE A 401 -16.49 -21.92 0.46
CA ILE A 401 -16.52 -21.77 -0.99
C ILE A 401 -17.37 -22.88 -1.63
N ARG A 402 -17.24 -24.12 -1.15
CA ARG A 402 -18.06 -25.25 -1.61
C ARG A 402 -19.55 -25.02 -1.32
N ASP A 403 -19.90 -24.58 -0.11
CA ASP A 403 -21.29 -24.31 0.28
C ASP A 403 -21.90 -23.20 -0.60
N SER A 404 -21.15 -22.12 -0.87
CA SER A 404 -21.57 -21.04 -1.76
C SER A 404 -21.88 -21.54 -3.17
N PHE A 405 -21.04 -22.42 -3.74
CA PHE A 405 -21.29 -22.96 -5.08
C PHE A 405 -22.37 -24.04 -5.11
N HIS A 406 -22.58 -24.78 -4.03
CA HIS A 406 -23.76 -25.65 -3.89
C HIS A 406 -25.06 -24.82 -3.90
N ALA A 407 -25.10 -23.73 -3.14
CA ALA A 407 -26.24 -22.81 -3.14
C ALA A 407 -26.47 -22.17 -4.52
N ALA A 408 -25.40 -21.73 -5.19
CA ALA A 408 -25.50 -21.16 -6.54
C ALA A 408 -26.02 -22.19 -7.57
N ARG A 409 -25.62 -23.46 -7.47
CA ARG A 409 -26.12 -24.52 -8.34
C ARG A 409 -27.61 -24.78 -8.14
N GLU A 410 -28.05 -24.92 -6.89
CA GLU A 410 -29.48 -25.09 -6.56
C GLU A 410 -30.31 -23.89 -7.03
N TYR A 411 -29.79 -22.68 -6.83
CA TYR A 411 -30.39 -21.44 -7.29
C TYR A 411 -30.58 -21.42 -8.81
N ARG A 412 -29.52 -21.71 -9.57
CA ARG A 412 -29.56 -21.83 -11.04
C ARG A 412 -30.58 -22.86 -11.50
N ASP A 413 -30.56 -24.04 -10.89
CA ASP A 413 -31.43 -25.14 -11.29
C ASP A 413 -32.91 -24.81 -11.00
N THR A 414 -33.19 -24.07 -9.92
CA THR A 414 -34.52 -23.54 -9.60
C THR A 414 -34.99 -22.54 -10.65
N TRP A 415 -34.13 -21.60 -11.06
CA TRP A 415 -34.44 -20.66 -12.15
C TRP A 415 -34.71 -21.38 -13.47
N ARG A 416 -33.84 -22.31 -13.87
CA ARG A 416 -34.01 -23.10 -15.10
C ARG A 416 -35.31 -23.92 -15.07
N ALA A 417 -35.67 -24.49 -13.92
CA ALA A 417 -36.94 -25.21 -13.78
C ALA A 417 -38.15 -24.28 -13.98
N TRP A 418 -38.12 -23.07 -13.39
CA TRP A 418 -39.17 -22.07 -13.61
C TRP A 418 -39.23 -21.60 -15.06
N GLU A 419 -38.09 -21.31 -15.68
CA GLU A 419 -38.01 -20.86 -17.07
C GLU A 419 -38.60 -21.86 -18.07
N ASN A 420 -38.50 -23.16 -17.76
CA ASN A 420 -39.03 -24.27 -18.54
C ASN A 420 -40.46 -24.71 -18.13
N SER A 421 -41.04 -24.08 -17.11
CA SER A 421 -42.41 -24.35 -16.64
C SER A 421 -43.46 -23.46 -17.34
N ASP A 422 -44.75 -23.74 -17.12
CA ASP A 422 -45.82 -22.79 -17.48
C ASP A 422 -45.80 -21.59 -16.52
N ARG A 423 -45.15 -20.51 -16.96
CA ARG A 423 -44.96 -19.26 -16.22
C ARG A 423 -46.26 -18.55 -15.84
N SER A 424 -47.40 -18.94 -16.41
CA SER A 424 -48.72 -18.41 -16.00
C SER A 424 -49.21 -19.01 -14.66
N THR A 425 -48.63 -20.15 -14.26
CA THR A 425 -49.05 -20.92 -13.08
C THR A 425 -48.08 -20.84 -11.90
N MET A 426 -46.87 -20.31 -12.11
CA MET A 426 -45.82 -20.27 -11.09
C MET A 426 -45.10 -18.91 -11.05
N LEU A 427 -44.94 -18.37 -9.84
CA LEU A 427 -44.16 -17.15 -9.62
C LEU A 427 -42.67 -17.40 -9.84
N PRO A 428 -41.91 -16.40 -10.32
CA PRO A 428 -40.47 -16.53 -10.48
C PRO A 428 -39.76 -16.73 -9.13
N PRO A 429 -38.65 -17.47 -9.09
CA PRO A 429 -37.81 -17.54 -7.90
C PRO A 429 -37.33 -16.15 -7.47
N ARG A 430 -37.07 -15.97 -6.16
CA ARG A 430 -36.54 -14.70 -5.64
C ARG A 430 -35.17 -14.44 -6.25
N ARG A 431 -34.96 -13.25 -6.81
CA ARG A 431 -33.64 -12.85 -7.29
C ARG A 431 -32.65 -12.64 -6.13
N ASP A 432 -31.43 -13.12 -6.28
CA ASP A 432 -30.35 -12.99 -5.30
C ASP A 432 -29.06 -12.61 -6.02
N LEU A 433 -28.55 -11.40 -5.79
CA LEU A 433 -27.43 -10.84 -6.56
C LEU A 433 -26.09 -11.50 -6.25
N GLU A 434 -25.95 -12.04 -5.03
CA GLU A 434 -24.76 -12.81 -4.66
C GLU A 434 -24.74 -14.11 -5.46
N LEU A 435 -25.84 -14.86 -5.44
CA LEU A 435 -25.97 -16.12 -6.16
C LEU A 435 -25.97 -15.94 -7.69
N ASP A 436 -26.60 -14.88 -8.23
CA ASP A 436 -26.48 -14.50 -9.64
C ASP A 436 -25.01 -14.44 -10.05
N THR A 437 -24.18 -13.77 -9.25
CA THR A 437 -22.75 -13.60 -9.54
C THR A 437 -21.99 -14.93 -9.49
N LEU A 438 -22.34 -15.82 -8.56
CA LEU A 438 -21.72 -17.15 -8.49
C LEU A 438 -22.18 -18.07 -9.63
N VAL A 439 -23.42 -17.95 -10.08
CA VAL A 439 -23.92 -18.65 -11.28
C VAL A 439 -23.16 -18.21 -12.53
N GLU A 440 -22.86 -16.92 -12.68
CA GLU A 440 -22.02 -16.44 -13.80
C GLU A 440 -20.64 -17.12 -13.82
N ILE A 441 -20.09 -17.51 -12.66
CA ILE A 441 -18.83 -18.28 -12.60
C ILE A 441 -19.06 -19.73 -13.05
N LEU A 442 -20.12 -20.38 -12.57
CA LEU A 442 -20.49 -21.75 -12.98
C LEU A 442 -20.75 -21.85 -14.49
N GLU A 443 -21.20 -20.76 -15.11
CA GLU A 443 -21.49 -20.67 -16.54
C GLU A 443 -20.31 -20.16 -17.37
N GLY A 444 -19.18 -19.84 -16.73
CA GLY A 444 -17.96 -19.37 -17.39
C GLY A 444 -18.03 -17.93 -17.89
N GLU A 445 -19.06 -17.16 -17.52
CA GLU A 445 -19.19 -15.75 -17.86
C GLU A 445 -18.29 -14.84 -17.01
N ARG A 446 -17.94 -15.28 -15.80
CA ARG A 446 -17.15 -14.50 -14.84
C ARG A 446 -15.89 -15.24 -14.40
N LEU A 447 -14.75 -14.58 -14.55
CA LEU A 447 -13.45 -15.15 -14.23
C LEU A 447 -13.03 -14.87 -12.78
N VAL A 448 -12.55 -15.92 -12.11
CA VAL A 448 -12.04 -15.85 -10.74
C VAL A 448 -10.57 -15.41 -10.73
N HIS A 449 -10.28 -14.32 -10.02
CA HIS A 449 -8.94 -13.84 -9.70
C HIS A 449 -8.70 -14.03 -8.20
N CYS A 450 -7.81 -14.93 -7.81
CA CYS A 450 -7.72 -15.37 -6.42
C CYS A 450 -6.39 -14.97 -5.77
N HIS A 451 -6.44 -14.16 -4.71
CA HIS A 451 -5.29 -13.95 -3.82
C HIS A 451 -4.87 -15.27 -3.19
N SER A 452 -3.62 -15.68 -3.39
CA SER A 452 -3.05 -16.88 -2.79
C SER A 452 -1.55 -16.75 -2.64
N TYR A 453 -0.99 -17.47 -1.67
CA TYR A 453 0.46 -17.57 -1.49
C TYR A 453 0.94 -19.02 -1.55
N ARG A 454 0.31 -19.92 -0.80
CA ARG A 454 0.82 -21.26 -0.53
C ARG A 454 0.32 -22.32 -1.51
N GLN A 455 1.21 -23.26 -1.83
CA GLN A 455 0.97 -24.38 -2.76
C GLN A 455 -0.25 -25.23 -2.42
N ASP A 456 -0.51 -25.49 -1.13
CA ASP A 456 -1.61 -26.33 -0.67
C ASP A 456 -2.98 -25.70 -0.96
N GLU A 457 -3.09 -24.39 -0.74
CA GLU A 457 -4.30 -23.62 -1.00
C GLU A 457 -4.54 -23.40 -2.50
N ILE A 458 -3.47 -23.25 -3.30
CA ILE A 458 -3.54 -23.19 -4.76
C ILE A 458 -4.13 -24.50 -5.31
N LEU A 459 -3.58 -25.64 -4.89
CA LEU A 459 -4.07 -26.97 -5.31
C LEU A 459 -5.50 -27.22 -4.84
N MET A 460 -5.84 -26.81 -3.61
CA MET A 460 -7.20 -26.94 -3.08
C MET A 460 -8.19 -26.18 -3.95
N LEU A 461 -7.96 -24.90 -4.25
CA LEU A 461 -8.93 -24.11 -5.00
C LEU A 461 -9.08 -24.60 -6.45
N MET A 462 -8.00 -25.07 -7.08
CA MET A 462 -8.10 -25.69 -8.41
C MET A 462 -9.02 -26.92 -8.39
N ARG A 463 -8.90 -27.79 -7.37
CA ARG A 463 -9.78 -28.97 -7.21
C ARG A 463 -11.23 -28.57 -6.95
N VAL A 464 -11.46 -27.56 -6.10
CA VAL A 464 -12.82 -27.01 -5.90
C VAL A 464 -13.40 -26.52 -7.22
N ALA A 465 -12.64 -25.74 -8.00
CA ALA A 465 -13.11 -25.26 -9.30
C ALA A 465 -13.46 -26.42 -10.26
N GLU A 466 -12.62 -27.45 -10.31
CA GLU A 466 -12.84 -28.66 -11.10
C GLU A 466 -14.10 -29.43 -10.67
N ASP A 467 -14.35 -29.57 -9.37
CA ASP A 467 -15.55 -30.23 -8.82
C ASP A 467 -16.86 -29.55 -9.27
N PHE A 468 -16.81 -28.22 -9.48
CA PHE A 468 -17.95 -27.42 -9.92
C PHE A 468 -17.95 -27.11 -11.43
N GLY A 469 -16.97 -27.61 -12.17
CA GLY A 469 -16.91 -27.52 -13.63
C GLY A 469 -16.45 -26.16 -14.18
N PHE A 470 -15.76 -25.34 -13.39
CA PHE A 470 -15.16 -24.09 -13.84
C PHE A 470 -13.63 -24.08 -13.66
N ARG A 471 -12.96 -23.03 -14.13
CA ARG A 471 -11.51 -22.85 -14.00
C ARG A 471 -11.17 -21.55 -13.31
N ILE A 472 -10.07 -21.54 -12.56
CA ILE A 472 -9.50 -20.32 -12.02
C ILE A 472 -8.82 -19.54 -13.16
N GLY A 473 -9.16 -18.26 -13.28
CA GLY A 473 -8.57 -17.38 -14.29
C GLY A 473 -7.12 -17.08 -13.95
N THR A 474 -6.89 -16.44 -12.79
CA THR A 474 -5.56 -16.04 -12.35
C THR A 474 -5.40 -16.19 -10.84
N PHE A 475 -4.30 -16.78 -10.40
CA PHE A 475 -3.87 -16.64 -9.01
C PHE A 475 -2.99 -15.40 -8.85
N GLN A 476 -3.28 -14.62 -7.80
CA GLN A 476 -2.71 -13.33 -7.49
C GLN A 476 -1.72 -13.46 -6.33
N HIS A 477 -0.62 -12.71 -6.42
CA HIS A 477 0.61 -12.80 -5.60
C HIS A 477 1.38 -14.11 -5.75
N ILE A 478 0.72 -15.26 -5.58
CA ILE A 478 1.16 -16.61 -5.97
C ILE A 478 2.64 -16.90 -5.68
N LEU A 479 3.13 -16.53 -4.49
CA LEU A 479 4.57 -16.57 -4.18
C LEU A 479 5.17 -17.98 -4.10
N GLU A 480 4.36 -19.02 -3.89
CA GLU A 480 4.75 -20.42 -4.04
C GLU A 480 4.28 -21.07 -5.35
N GLY A 481 3.86 -20.28 -6.35
CA GLY A 481 3.39 -20.80 -7.64
C GLY A 481 4.39 -21.70 -8.34
N TYR A 482 5.69 -21.40 -8.21
CA TYR A 482 6.78 -22.23 -8.73
C TYR A 482 6.74 -23.68 -8.27
N LYS A 483 6.17 -23.96 -7.09
CA LYS A 483 6.08 -25.32 -6.54
C LYS A 483 4.98 -26.15 -7.20
N VAL A 484 3.99 -25.50 -7.83
CA VAL A 484 2.80 -26.12 -8.43
C VAL A 484 2.52 -25.64 -9.86
N ALA A 485 3.55 -25.10 -10.52
CA ALA A 485 3.42 -24.50 -11.84
C ALA A 485 2.94 -25.50 -12.92
N PRO A 486 3.39 -26.77 -12.95
CA PRO A 486 2.85 -27.76 -13.88
C PRO A 486 1.35 -28.02 -13.70
N GLU A 487 0.87 -28.03 -12.45
CA GLU A 487 -0.55 -28.18 -12.13
C GLU A 487 -1.35 -26.95 -12.58
N MET A 488 -0.83 -25.74 -12.34
CA MET A 488 -1.45 -24.50 -12.82
C MET A 488 -1.56 -24.48 -14.35
N ALA A 489 -0.49 -24.86 -15.06
CA ALA A 489 -0.48 -24.91 -16.52
C ALA A 489 -1.52 -25.92 -17.06
N ARG A 490 -1.65 -27.09 -16.42
CA ARG A 490 -2.65 -28.11 -16.80
C ARG A 490 -4.09 -27.65 -16.54
N HIS A 491 -4.31 -26.97 -15.41
CA HIS A 491 -5.61 -26.37 -15.09
C HIS A 491 -5.96 -25.22 -16.05
N GLY A 492 -4.94 -24.52 -16.56
CA GLY A 492 -5.08 -23.33 -17.40
C GLY A 492 -5.18 -22.03 -16.60
N ALA A 493 -4.76 -22.04 -15.33
CA ALA A 493 -4.68 -20.84 -14.50
C ALA A 493 -3.42 -20.04 -14.86
N ALA A 494 -3.57 -18.72 -14.94
CA ALA A 494 -2.43 -17.81 -14.99
C ALA A 494 -1.89 -17.51 -13.58
N GLY A 495 -0.66 -16.96 -13.52
CA GLY A 495 -0.04 -16.50 -12.27
C GLY A 495 0.36 -15.03 -12.36
N SER A 496 -0.15 -14.20 -11.46
CA SER A 496 0.29 -12.82 -11.30
C SER A 496 1.02 -12.68 -9.97
N THR A 497 2.31 -12.40 -9.99
CA THR A 497 3.17 -12.48 -8.80
C THR A 497 3.94 -11.19 -8.51
N PHE A 498 4.56 -11.13 -7.33
CA PHE A 498 5.57 -10.12 -7.05
C PHE A 498 6.92 -10.60 -7.56
N SER A 499 7.73 -9.66 -8.05
CA SER A 499 9.09 -9.97 -8.46
C SER A 499 10.03 -10.13 -7.26
N ASP A 500 9.86 -9.30 -6.21
CA ASP A 500 10.72 -9.27 -5.02
C ASP A 500 10.07 -8.89 -3.68
N TRP A 501 8.73 -8.87 -3.57
CA TRP A 501 8.02 -8.45 -2.36
C TRP A 501 7.51 -9.64 -1.50
N TRP A 502 8.24 -9.97 -0.42
CA TRP A 502 7.90 -11.07 0.51
C TRP A 502 8.53 -10.90 1.91
N ALA A 503 8.58 -11.99 2.71
CA ALA A 503 9.15 -12.08 4.07
C ALA A 503 8.47 -11.23 5.16
N TYR A 504 7.26 -10.73 4.92
CA TYR A 504 6.49 -9.95 5.90
C TYR A 504 5.43 -10.76 6.65
N LYS A 505 5.19 -12.03 6.27
CA LYS A 505 4.28 -13.00 6.91
C LYS A 505 4.85 -14.42 6.77
N PHE A 506 4.30 -15.36 7.54
CA PHE A 506 4.75 -16.76 7.50
C PHE A 506 4.34 -17.46 6.19
N GLU A 507 3.14 -17.20 5.67
CA GLU A 507 2.68 -17.75 4.38
C GLU A 507 3.52 -17.32 3.15
N VAL A 508 4.43 -16.35 3.30
CA VAL A 508 5.31 -15.85 2.24
C VAL A 508 6.80 -16.14 2.53
N TYR A 509 7.08 -17.08 3.44
CA TYR A 509 8.44 -17.40 3.86
C TYR A 509 9.28 -18.06 2.75
N ASP A 510 8.67 -18.95 1.97
CA ASP A 510 9.34 -19.69 0.89
C ASP A 510 9.28 -18.97 -0.47
N ALA A 511 8.97 -17.67 -0.46
CA ALA A 511 8.96 -16.84 -1.65
C ALA A 511 10.39 -16.67 -2.18
N ILE A 512 10.53 -16.73 -3.52
CA ILE A 512 11.82 -16.57 -4.20
C ILE A 512 11.67 -15.67 -5.42
N PRO A 513 12.71 -14.88 -5.77
CA PRO A 513 12.64 -13.99 -6.94
C PRO A 513 12.51 -14.75 -8.28
N TYR A 514 12.87 -16.04 -8.27
CA TYR A 514 12.81 -16.92 -9.44
C TYR A 514 11.37 -17.38 -9.76
N ASN A 515 10.39 -17.08 -8.91
CA ASN A 515 9.04 -17.61 -9.00
C ASN A 515 8.41 -17.40 -10.39
N GLY A 516 8.42 -16.15 -10.87
CA GLY A 516 7.86 -15.82 -12.19
C GLY A 516 8.54 -16.55 -13.34
N ALA A 517 9.88 -16.65 -13.30
CA ALA A 517 10.64 -17.34 -14.34
C ALA A 517 10.44 -18.86 -14.33
N LEU A 518 10.32 -19.47 -13.14
CA LEU A 518 10.03 -20.89 -12.98
C LEU A 518 8.62 -21.22 -13.49
N MET A 519 7.62 -20.43 -13.12
CA MET A 519 6.26 -20.59 -13.62
C MET A 519 6.19 -20.45 -15.14
N ARG A 520 6.86 -19.44 -15.72
CA ARG A 520 6.94 -19.25 -17.17
C ARG A 520 7.54 -20.48 -17.86
N ARG A 521 8.64 -21.03 -17.33
CA ARG A 521 9.28 -22.24 -17.89
C ARG A 521 8.37 -23.46 -17.86
N ALA A 522 7.44 -23.55 -16.91
CA ALA A 522 6.45 -24.60 -16.83
C ALA A 522 5.24 -24.39 -17.75
N GLY A 523 5.18 -23.30 -18.52
CA GLY A 523 4.09 -22.99 -19.45
C GLY A 523 2.93 -22.19 -18.84
N VAL A 524 3.09 -21.66 -17.62
CA VAL A 524 2.10 -20.74 -17.03
C VAL A 524 2.23 -19.36 -17.70
N ASN A 525 1.10 -18.73 -18.01
CA ASN A 525 1.11 -17.31 -18.37
C ASN A 525 1.35 -16.44 -17.13
N VAL A 526 2.51 -15.78 -17.08
CA VAL A 526 2.98 -15.07 -15.88
C VAL A 526 2.96 -13.55 -16.09
N SER A 527 2.47 -12.82 -15.09
CA SER A 527 2.61 -11.37 -15.00
C SER A 527 3.22 -10.95 -13.66
N PHE A 528 3.74 -9.72 -13.62
CA PHE A 528 4.09 -9.05 -12.38
C PHE A 528 3.07 -7.95 -12.06
N ASN A 529 2.70 -7.86 -10.78
CA ASN A 529 1.74 -6.88 -10.29
C ASN A 529 2.34 -5.99 -9.20
N SER A 530 1.67 -4.88 -8.92
CA SER A 530 2.16 -3.89 -7.97
C SER A 530 1.68 -4.09 -6.55
N ASP A 531 0.37 -4.35 -6.36
CA ASP A 531 -0.33 -4.23 -5.07
C ASP A 531 0.00 -2.92 -4.29
N SER A 532 0.42 -1.87 -5.02
CA SER A 532 0.99 -0.66 -4.42
C SER A 532 0.98 0.50 -5.40
N ASN A 533 0.51 1.65 -4.91
CA ASN A 533 0.48 2.91 -5.68
C ASN A 533 1.87 3.33 -6.19
N GLU A 534 2.94 3.02 -5.46
CA GLU A 534 4.31 3.38 -5.88
C GLU A 534 4.97 2.33 -6.77
N LEU A 535 4.81 1.02 -6.49
CA LEU A 535 5.37 -0.02 -7.35
C LEU A 535 4.72 -0.03 -8.73
N ALA A 536 3.44 0.33 -8.83
CA ALA A 536 2.74 0.44 -10.11
C ALA A 536 3.48 1.40 -11.06
N ARG A 537 4.12 2.44 -10.55
CA ARG A 537 4.89 3.41 -11.36
C ARG A 537 6.23 2.87 -11.86
N ARG A 538 6.58 1.64 -11.46
CA ARG A 538 7.88 0.99 -11.66
C ARG A 538 7.73 -0.42 -12.21
N LEU A 539 6.59 -0.76 -12.82
CA LEU A 539 6.35 -2.09 -13.40
C LEU A 539 7.43 -2.50 -14.42
N ASN A 540 8.02 -1.56 -15.14
CA ASN A 540 9.17 -1.82 -16.01
C ASN A 540 10.40 -2.37 -15.25
N LEU A 541 10.65 -1.87 -14.03
CA LEU A 541 11.70 -2.38 -13.16
C LEU A 541 11.32 -3.73 -12.53
N GLU A 542 10.03 -3.94 -12.26
CA GLU A 542 9.54 -5.26 -11.84
C GLU A 542 9.86 -6.30 -12.93
N ALA A 543 9.56 -5.99 -14.19
CA ALA A 543 9.94 -6.84 -15.33
C ALA A 543 11.45 -7.05 -15.43
N ALA A 544 12.27 -6.00 -15.25
CA ALA A 544 13.72 -6.09 -15.30
C ALA A 544 14.30 -7.11 -14.29
N LYS A 545 13.65 -7.27 -13.13
CA LYS A 545 14.07 -8.27 -12.13
C LYS A 545 13.92 -9.71 -12.63
N ALA A 546 13.00 -10.01 -13.56
CA ALA A 546 12.92 -11.32 -14.19
C ALA A 546 14.16 -11.64 -15.02
N VAL A 547 14.78 -10.64 -15.65
CA VAL A 547 16.07 -10.78 -16.34
C VAL A 547 17.15 -11.11 -15.32
N LYS A 548 17.22 -10.32 -14.22
CA LYS A 548 18.26 -10.46 -13.20
C LYS A 548 18.25 -11.82 -12.50
N TYR A 549 17.09 -12.24 -12.02
CA TYR A 549 16.97 -13.46 -11.22
C TYR A 549 16.70 -14.68 -12.09
N GLY A 550 15.77 -14.58 -13.05
CA GLY A 550 15.33 -15.72 -13.84
C GLY A 550 16.14 -16.01 -15.10
N GLY A 551 17.02 -15.10 -15.52
CA GLY A 551 17.65 -15.16 -16.84
C GLY A 551 16.64 -15.08 -17.98
N VAL A 552 15.46 -14.48 -17.73
CA VAL A 552 14.43 -14.30 -18.76
C VAL A 552 14.98 -13.31 -19.80
N PRO A 553 14.91 -13.61 -21.11
CA PRO A 553 15.33 -12.66 -22.14
C PRO A 553 14.62 -11.30 -21.98
N PRO A 554 15.29 -10.15 -22.22
CA PRO A 554 14.70 -8.82 -22.01
C PRO A 554 13.32 -8.63 -22.67
N GLU A 555 13.17 -9.05 -23.94
CA GLU A 555 11.90 -8.95 -24.66
C GLU A 555 10.78 -9.73 -23.94
N GLU A 556 11.09 -10.94 -23.48
CA GLU A 556 10.16 -11.81 -22.75
C GLU A 556 9.86 -11.30 -21.34
N ALA A 557 10.83 -10.63 -20.70
CA ALA A 557 10.66 -10.06 -19.39
C ALA A 557 9.67 -8.89 -19.43
N LEU A 558 9.76 -8.02 -20.45
CA LEU A 558 8.82 -6.91 -20.61
C LEU A 558 7.37 -7.39 -20.80
N LYS A 559 7.18 -8.57 -21.44
CA LYS A 559 5.85 -9.20 -21.60
C LYS A 559 5.14 -9.46 -20.26
N PHE A 560 5.87 -9.59 -19.14
CA PHE A 560 5.26 -9.79 -17.81
C PHE A 560 4.43 -8.59 -17.33
N VAL A 561 4.59 -7.42 -17.94
CA VAL A 561 3.86 -6.19 -17.59
C VAL A 561 3.16 -5.56 -18.81
N THR A 562 3.07 -6.28 -19.93
CA THR A 562 2.38 -5.86 -21.16
C THR A 562 1.41 -6.94 -21.66
N ILE A 563 1.80 -7.80 -22.60
CA ILE A 563 0.88 -8.76 -23.24
C ILE A 563 0.42 -9.87 -22.29
N ASN A 564 1.24 -10.33 -21.34
CA ASN A 564 0.85 -11.39 -20.43
C ASN A 564 -0.29 -10.97 -19.48
N PRO A 565 -0.25 -9.80 -18.81
CA PRO A 565 -1.41 -9.32 -18.08
C PRO A 565 -2.61 -9.02 -19.00
N ALA A 566 -2.43 -8.54 -20.24
CA ALA A 566 -3.55 -8.40 -21.18
C ALA A 566 -4.26 -9.74 -21.44
N TYR A 567 -3.49 -10.83 -21.61
CA TYR A 567 -4.03 -12.19 -21.77
C TYR A 567 -4.74 -12.69 -20.51
N GLN A 568 -4.19 -12.40 -19.31
CA GLN A 568 -4.85 -12.70 -18.03
C GLN A 568 -6.22 -12.02 -17.95
N LEU A 569 -6.29 -10.79 -18.46
CA LEU A 569 -7.49 -9.97 -18.43
C LEU A 569 -8.44 -10.24 -19.62
N ARG A 570 -8.10 -11.16 -20.54
CA ARG A 570 -8.83 -11.42 -21.80
C ARG A 570 -9.04 -10.14 -22.61
N LEU A 571 -7.99 -9.33 -22.70
CA LEU A 571 -7.91 -8.08 -23.45
C LEU A 571 -6.70 -8.07 -24.40
N ASP A 572 -6.06 -9.21 -24.61
CA ASP A 572 -4.89 -9.35 -25.48
C ASP A 572 -5.20 -9.09 -26.96
N ASP A 573 -6.46 -9.16 -27.37
CA ASP A 573 -6.94 -8.71 -28.68
C ASP A 573 -6.97 -7.18 -28.83
N ARG A 574 -6.88 -6.45 -27.71
CA ARG A 574 -7.02 -4.99 -27.66
C ARG A 574 -5.79 -4.24 -27.17
N ILE A 575 -5.07 -4.76 -26.19
CA ILE A 575 -3.95 -4.06 -25.52
C ILE A 575 -2.79 -5.01 -25.23
N GLY A 576 -1.66 -4.45 -24.78
CA GLY A 576 -0.50 -5.22 -24.31
C GLY A 576 0.57 -5.51 -25.37
N SER A 577 0.30 -5.21 -26.64
CA SER A 577 1.30 -5.26 -27.72
C SER A 577 1.02 -4.18 -28.78
N LEU A 578 2.05 -3.81 -29.53
CA LEU A 578 1.96 -2.87 -30.66
C LEU A 578 1.76 -3.67 -31.96
N GLU A 579 0.54 -4.16 -32.14
CA GLU A 579 0.13 -4.92 -33.32
C GLU A 579 -1.04 -4.21 -34.01
N GLN A 580 -1.16 -4.39 -35.33
CA GLN A 580 -2.22 -3.77 -36.12
C GLN A 580 -3.62 -4.05 -35.53
N GLY A 581 -4.43 -3.00 -35.42
CA GLY A 581 -5.82 -3.05 -34.93
C GLY A 581 -5.98 -2.96 -33.41
N LYS A 582 -4.89 -3.12 -32.65
CA LYS A 582 -4.91 -2.92 -31.19
C LYS A 582 -5.04 -1.44 -30.83
N ASP A 583 -5.50 -1.17 -29.61
CA ASP A 583 -5.64 0.18 -29.08
C ASP A 583 -4.27 0.87 -29.09
N GLY A 584 -4.23 2.15 -29.46
CA GLY A 584 -3.03 2.99 -29.53
C GLY A 584 -2.50 3.38 -28.16
N ASP A 585 -2.22 2.40 -27.32
CA ASP A 585 -1.69 2.53 -25.96
C ASP A 585 -0.19 2.26 -25.98
N PHE A 586 0.63 3.30 -25.87
CA PHE A 586 2.08 3.18 -25.97
C PHE A 586 2.82 4.17 -25.06
N VAL A 587 4.08 3.85 -24.78
CA VAL A 587 4.96 4.64 -23.91
C VAL A 587 6.24 4.93 -24.66
N ILE A 588 6.71 6.18 -24.56
CA ILE A 588 8.01 6.60 -25.08
C ILE A 588 8.97 6.74 -23.91
N TRP A 589 10.12 6.09 -24.01
CA TRP A 589 11.17 6.03 -23.01
C TRP A 589 12.46 6.69 -23.51
N SER A 590 13.23 7.28 -22.60
CA SER A 590 14.52 7.91 -22.91
C SER A 590 15.63 6.92 -23.31
N GLY A 591 15.38 5.63 -23.22
CA GLY A 591 16.32 4.53 -23.45
C GLY A 591 15.66 3.19 -23.15
N ASP A 592 16.46 2.12 -23.02
CA ASP A 592 15.97 0.76 -22.72
C ASP A 592 14.93 0.76 -21.57
N PRO A 593 13.70 0.27 -21.79
CA PRO A 593 12.63 0.31 -20.80
C PRO A 593 12.93 -0.51 -19.53
N LEU A 594 13.84 -1.49 -19.58
CA LEU A 594 14.23 -2.31 -18.42
C LEU A 594 15.42 -1.71 -17.64
N SER A 595 15.98 -0.59 -18.09
CA SER A 595 17.07 0.10 -17.40
C SER A 595 16.58 0.89 -16.18
N GLY A 596 17.29 0.80 -15.06
CA GLY A 596 17.05 1.66 -13.88
C GLY A 596 17.28 3.16 -14.11
N TYR A 597 17.97 3.52 -15.21
CA TYR A 597 18.22 4.91 -15.60
C TYR A 597 17.19 5.47 -16.59
N THR A 598 16.31 4.61 -17.13
CA THR A 598 15.33 5.05 -18.12
C THR A 598 14.26 5.92 -17.49
N ILE A 599 13.76 6.87 -18.27
CA ILE A 599 12.73 7.82 -17.87
C ILE A 599 11.58 7.70 -18.87
N CYS A 600 10.37 7.56 -18.35
CA CYS A 600 9.15 7.68 -19.15
C CYS A 600 9.01 9.13 -19.63
N MET A 601 9.07 9.32 -20.95
CA MET A 601 8.97 10.63 -21.60
C MET A 601 7.52 10.98 -21.88
N GLN A 602 6.74 10.04 -22.43
CA GLN A 602 5.34 10.23 -22.76
C GLN A 602 4.54 8.94 -22.58
N THR A 603 3.27 9.07 -22.19
CA THR A 603 2.32 7.96 -22.10
C THR A 603 1.06 8.30 -22.87
N TRP A 604 0.70 7.41 -23.79
CA TRP A 604 -0.40 7.56 -24.72
C TRP A 604 -1.44 6.47 -24.49
N ILE A 605 -2.72 6.84 -24.52
CA ILE A 605 -3.85 5.93 -24.38
C ILE A 605 -4.87 6.27 -25.46
N ASP A 606 -5.31 5.26 -26.20
CA ASP A 606 -6.25 5.40 -27.33
C ASP A 606 -5.76 6.50 -28.32
N GLY A 607 -4.44 6.61 -28.53
CA GLY A 607 -3.82 7.63 -29.39
C GLY A 607 -3.78 9.06 -28.83
N ASN A 608 -4.15 9.27 -27.57
CA ASN A 608 -4.11 10.58 -26.90
C ASN A 608 -3.00 10.62 -25.84
N ARG A 609 -2.28 11.74 -25.74
CA ARG A 609 -1.19 11.92 -24.78
C ARG A 609 -1.72 12.36 -23.42
N TYR A 610 -1.67 11.45 -22.44
CA TYR A 610 -2.10 11.69 -21.07
C TYR A 610 -0.96 12.11 -20.14
N PHE A 611 0.28 11.78 -20.50
CA PHE A 611 1.46 12.25 -19.79
C PHE A 611 2.55 12.69 -20.77
N ASP A 612 3.19 13.80 -20.42
CA ASP A 612 4.38 14.33 -21.09
C ASP A 612 5.33 14.89 -20.04
N ARG A 613 6.59 14.49 -20.09
CA ARG A 613 7.58 14.82 -19.08
C ARG A 613 7.92 16.32 -19.05
N GLU A 614 7.95 16.99 -20.19
CA GLU A 614 8.21 18.43 -20.27
C GLU A 614 7.02 19.21 -19.69
N GLN A 615 5.80 18.81 -20.07
CA GLN A 615 4.58 19.39 -19.52
C GLN A 615 4.50 19.18 -18.00
N ASP A 616 4.86 18.00 -17.50
CA ASP A 616 4.93 17.70 -16.07
C ASP A 616 5.91 18.64 -15.35
N MET A 617 7.11 18.86 -15.89
CA MET A 617 8.09 19.79 -15.31
C MET A 617 7.55 21.23 -15.27
N ALA A 618 6.88 21.68 -16.33
CA ALA A 618 6.24 22.99 -16.37
C ALA A 618 5.11 23.10 -15.34
N MET A 619 4.29 22.06 -15.19
CA MET A 619 3.22 22.02 -14.17
C MET A 619 3.76 22.04 -12.75
N ARG A 620 4.86 21.33 -12.46
CA ARG A 620 5.54 21.40 -11.14
C ARG A 620 6.02 22.82 -10.82
N ALA A 621 6.65 23.49 -11.78
CA ALA A 621 7.11 24.87 -11.61
C ALA A 621 5.93 25.83 -11.37
N ARG A 622 4.87 25.71 -12.17
CA ARG A 622 3.61 26.46 -12.00
C ARG A 622 3.01 26.24 -10.61
N ASP A 623 2.84 24.98 -10.20
CA ASP A 623 2.18 24.63 -8.94
C ASP A 623 3.01 25.05 -7.72
N LYS A 624 4.35 25.03 -7.83
CA LYS A 624 5.25 25.59 -6.82
C LYS A 624 5.05 27.11 -6.66
N GLN A 625 5.12 27.87 -7.76
CA GLN A 625 4.90 29.33 -7.73
C GLN A 625 3.51 29.68 -7.18
N ARG A 626 2.49 28.93 -7.61
CA ARG A 626 1.11 29.06 -7.14
C ARG A 626 1.00 28.86 -5.63
N ARG A 627 1.64 27.81 -5.10
CA ARG A 627 1.66 27.52 -3.67
C ARG A 627 2.35 28.62 -2.88
N GLU A 628 3.51 29.09 -3.35
CA GLU A 628 4.26 30.18 -2.71
C GLU A 628 3.44 31.46 -2.63
N HIS A 629 2.75 31.84 -3.72
CA HIS A 629 1.84 32.99 -3.77
C HIS A 629 0.62 32.86 -2.84
N LEU A 630 0.00 31.67 -2.78
CA LEU A 630 -1.12 31.45 -1.85
C LEU A 630 -0.67 31.50 -0.39
N ILE A 631 0.54 31.00 -0.09
CA ILE A 631 1.13 31.09 1.26
C ILE A 631 1.42 32.55 1.61
N SER A 632 1.94 33.38 0.70
CA SER A 632 2.20 34.79 0.98
C SER A 632 0.92 35.55 1.31
N ILE A 633 -0.17 35.36 0.55
CA ILE A 633 -1.49 35.94 0.84
C ILE A 633 -1.96 35.55 2.25
N VAL A 634 -1.82 34.28 2.62
CA VAL A 634 -2.23 33.80 3.95
C VAL A 634 -1.38 34.43 5.04
N LEU A 635 -0.06 34.51 4.88
CA LEU A 635 0.84 35.13 5.86
C LEU A 635 0.56 36.63 6.02
N GLU A 636 0.41 37.38 4.93
CA GLU A 636 0.05 38.81 4.94
C GLU A 636 -1.29 39.03 5.65
N SER A 637 -2.27 38.15 5.44
CA SER A 637 -3.57 38.24 6.08
C SER A 637 -3.53 38.00 7.59
N GLN A 638 -2.56 37.23 8.09
CA GLN A 638 -2.35 36.96 9.51
C GLN A 638 -1.52 38.06 10.18
N MET A 639 -0.52 38.62 9.48
CA MET A 639 0.32 39.70 10.00
C MET A 639 -0.43 41.04 10.06
N GLY A 640 -1.38 41.30 9.15
CA GLY A 640 -2.22 42.50 9.17
C GLY A 640 -3.22 42.60 10.35
N ALA A 641 -3.31 41.59 11.22
CA ALA A 641 -4.18 41.59 12.40
C ALA A 641 -3.53 42.17 13.67
N GLY A 642 -2.26 42.56 13.61
CA GLY A 642 -1.60 43.30 14.69
C GLY A 642 -1.98 44.79 14.65
N LYS A 643 -2.83 45.24 15.59
CA LYS A 643 -3.03 46.69 15.83
C LYS A 643 -1.67 47.32 16.21
N PRO A 644 -1.36 48.54 15.74
CA PRO A 644 -0.24 49.29 16.29
C PRO A 644 -0.56 49.63 17.76
N GLU A 645 0.37 49.28 18.65
CA GLU A 645 0.40 49.77 20.02
C GLU A 645 0.46 51.31 19.97
N LYS A 646 -0.54 51.97 20.56
CA LYS A 646 -0.48 53.41 20.79
C LYS A 646 0.66 53.65 21.77
N ALA A 647 1.74 54.29 21.30
CA ALA A 647 2.74 54.87 22.16
C ALA A 647 2.06 55.83 23.15
N ALA A 648 2.18 55.54 24.44
CA ALA A 648 1.76 56.42 25.51
C ALA A 648 2.62 57.68 25.48
N ALA A 649 1.95 58.82 25.52
CA ALA A 649 2.58 60.13 25.56
C ALA A 649 3.22 60.37 26.93
N GLU A 650 4.53 60.60 26.95
CA GLU A 650 5.20 61.38 27.98
C GLU A 650 5.50 62.75 27.39
N GLY A 651 4.76 63.74 27.87
CA GLY A 651 5.03 65.16 27.73
C GLY A 651 4.66 65.79 29.06
N GLU A 652 5.66 65.90 29.94
CA GLU A 652 5.56 66.58 31.22
C GLU A 652 5.44 68.11 31.03
N GLU A 653 4.47 68.65 31.77
CA GLU A 653 4.48 69.88 32.57
C GLU A 653 4.62 71.30 31.99
N GLY A 654 3.69 72.14 32.47
CA GLY A 654 3.76 73.60 32.61
C GLY A 654 2.53 74.30 32.02
N SER A 655 1.64 75.00 32.74
CA SER A 655 1.65 75.51 34.12
C SER A 655 0.25 76.03 34.50
N ARG A 656 -0.21 75.75 35.72
CA ARG A 656 -0.70 76.72 36.74
C ARG A 656 -1.21 76.01 37.98
#